data_AF-A0A9K3PDC6-F1
#
_entry.id   AF-A0A9K3PDC6-F1
#
_cell.length_a   1.000
_cell.length_b   1.000
_cell.length_c   1.000
_cell.angle_alpha   90.00
_cell.angle_beta   90.00
_cell.angle_gamma   90.00
#
_symmetry.space_group_name_H-M   'P 1'
#
loop_
_entity.id
_entity.type
_entity.pdbx_description
1 polymer ?
#
loop_
_entity_poly.entity_id
_entity_poly.type
_entity_poly.pdbx_seq_one_letter_code
_entity_poly.pdbx_strand_id
1 'polypeptide(L)'
;MNPRAKFRPELKLKVQKWILSFYHLDPRYQILTFFNLVCTEGADSIATEKDEDYYSYNLDRNVSQYHLHREAAAVVAAKTTTATTACSSSANNNNNTKNNTIDTGAAENTYFTTFNNPLLYRKSAANLSASTAQLLANMFDRSSILTVWRPCSREAMRKMMEGTGVGKGLDIKGKSAKQGKLSAYVPFLQIHDNSHKKQIQALPKSADMRIYYKSKAQREFVYQTLQSFLEQYEEQQRLVGDADTNHQTFETENKETTDCENDSPSSMEMSTVGSVSNMSSTVTSLNEPAVQPQDATSTKSSKERRKLLRKIPSRMKKIEKYQKQSWYGLQVSQRLFWHATVANANISRDGTGTETGRPSTPGFQDANMITLRVACSTVTQPHPMPVVVQSLCCDFTEELNLDNHDIKTAATMEQALNPLYLVMAYEENGTVTPVVSDFDGFLMGWRREALWFGCNLPREQEDLMMWCVEQVESILERQKESPAADTWTFRWLEILKREAHNGFRPEIPEYGFGDPKSYGIMEQAAKRLSNTGAVRHGSECFNYYFPQEIDDNFLLISDTLKPVPWRYVNVQELQSILSEKIAEGFVFPLNPKWVLCDPGWKKLYDELMASDALYADLSKDVWYPPYSGIRERIDDIHKRHPHGFLPNENPPNGIAVCQTVASQTVYSPLRQNLDAGEKLTGDVAVDLAELELEDYRRRSVRRKLVGQLMESRLMDMYEIVEEEKELQQDNDSLCNRARGSESSSESRPFFSRLLRPTLIRNLRQITKRDEPRNQRDAVSVGNVKEDEEYITARAALNSSSTTGDGNVVASSTGSLRLAD
;
A
#
# COMPACT_ATOMS: atom_id res chain seq x y z
N MET A 1 -16.41 -32.46 -14.15
CA MET A 1 -17.36 -33.59 -14.35
C MET A 1 -16.83 -34.52 -15.43
N ASN A 2 -17.16 -35.81 -15.39
CA ASN A 2 -16.83 -36.74 -16.48
C ASN A 2 -17.71 -36.40 -17.72
N PRO A 3 -17.13 -36.06 -18.89
CA PRO A 3 -17.90 -35.70 -20.08
C PRO A 3 -18.71 -36.86 -20.68
N ARG A 4 -18.43 -38.11 -20.28
CA ARG A 4 -19.20 -39.32 -20.66
C ARG A 4 -20.37 -39.62 -19.73
N ALA A 5 -20.57 -38.86 -18.65
CA ALA A 5 -21.69 -39.05 -17.73
C ALA A 5 -23.02 -38.62 -18.39
N LYS A 6 -23.83 -39.60 -18.81
CA LYS A 6 -25.18 -39.38 -19.37
C LYS A 6 -26.17 -38.98 -18.26
N PHE A 7 -26.08 -37.75 -17.77
CA PHE A 7 -27.17 -37.14 -17.00
C PHE A 7 -28.46 -37.11 -17.82
N ARG A 8 -29.61 -37.39 -17.19
CA ARG A 8 -30.92 -37.21 -17.84
C ARG A 8 -31.11 -35.73 -18.25
N PRO A 9 -31.85 -35.41 -19.33
CA PRO A 9 -31.94 -34.03 -19.83
C PRO A 9 -32.46 -33.02 -18.81
N GLU A 10 -33.42 -33.40 -17.97
CA GLU A 10 -33.99 -32.55 -16.91
C GLU A 10 -32.98 -32.32 -15.80
N LEU A 11 -32.21 -33.36 -15.42
CA LEU A 11 -31.12 -33.22 -14.45
C LEU A 11 -29.98 -32.36 -15.01
N LYS A 12 -29.64 -32.49 -16.30
CA LYS A 12 -28.67 -31.60 -16.97
C LYS A 12 -29.14 -30.14 -16.96
N LEU A 13 -30.43 -29.89 -17.18
CA LEU A 13 -31.02 -28.56 -17.09
C LEU A 13 -31.05 -28.01 -15.65
N LYS A 14 -31.41 -28.84 -14.66
CA LYS A 14 -31.38 -28.47 -13.23
C LYS A 14 -29.96 -28.15 -12.76
N VAL A 15 -28.98 -28.99 -13.09
CA VAL A 15 -27.55 -28.74 -12.82
C VAL A 15 -27.08 -27.47 -13.53
N GLN A 16 -27.47 -27.24 -14.78
CA GLN A 16 -27.12 -26.01 -15.48
C GLN A 16 -27.73 -24.76 -14.80
N LYS A 17 -29.01 -24.79 -14.42
CA LYS A 17 -29.65 -23.69 -13.68
C LYS A 17 -29.00 -23.47 -12.32
N TRP A 18 -28.66 -24.53 -11.59
CA TRP A 18 -27.97 -24.48 -10.30
C TRP A 18 -26.56 -23.89 -10.40
N ILE A 19 -25.78 -24.26 -11.43
CA ILE A 19 -24.47 -23.63 -11.68
C ILE A 19 -24.65 -22.16 -12.09
N LEU A 20 -25.64 -21.85 -12.93
CA LEU A 20 -25.95 -20.45 -13.31
C LEU A 20 -26.33 -19.59 -12.09
N SER A 21 -27.00 -20.15 -11.08
CA SER A 21 -27.26 -19.44 -9.81
C SER A 21 -26.03 -19.19 -8.93
N PHE A 22 -24.81 -19.59 -9.32
CA PHE A 22 -23.56 -19.11 -8.67
C PHE A 22 -22.78 -18.11 -9.52
N TYR A 23 -23.05 -17.97 -10.83
CA TYR A 23 -22.31 -17.02 -11.68
C TYR A 23 -22.52 -15.57 -11.23
N HIS A 24 -23.70 -15.19 -10.73
CA HIS A 24 -23.95 -13.83 -10.21
C HIS A 24 -23.18 -13.50 -8.92
N LEU A 25 -22.59 -14.50 -8.25
CA LEU A 25 -21.71 -14.31 -7.10
C LEU A 25 -20.24 -14.14 -7.51
N ASP A 26 -19.82 -14.67 -8.67
CA ASP A 26 -18.44 -14.60 -9.15
C ASP A 26 -18.05 -13.13 -9.43
N PRO A 27 -17.07 -12.56 -8.70
CA PRO A 27 -16.69 -11.16 -8.84
C PRO A 27 -16.37 -10.74 -10.29
N ARG A 28 -15.82 -11.65 -11.11
CA ARG A 28 -15.47 -11.36 -12.51
C ARG A 28 -16.71 -11.21 -13.39
N TYR A 29 -17.76 -11.97 -13.09
CA TYR A 29 -19.04 -11.86 -13.76
C TYR A 29 -19.82 -10.62 -13.26
N GLN A 30 -19.69 -10.25 -12.00
CA GLN A 30 -20.23 -8.99 -11.47
C GLN A 30 -19.57 -7.78 -12.14
N ILE A 31 -18.23 -7.75 -12.21
CA ILE A 31 -17.43 -6.75 -12.95
C ILE A 31 -17.87 -6.71 -14.43
N LEU A 32 -17.88 -7.86 -15.13
CA LEU A 32 -18.34 -7.93 -16.52
C LEU A 32 -19.75 -7.36 -16.72
N THR A 33 -20.68 -7.70 -15.81
CA THR A 33 -22.08 -7.23 -15.89
C THR A 33 -22.15 -5.72 -15.71
N PHE A 34 -21.38 -5.15 -14.79
CA PHE A 34 -21.28 -3.70 -14.61
C PHE A 34 -20.65 -3.01 -15.83
N PHE A 35 -19.53 -3.49 -16.37
CA PHE A 35 -18.90 -2.83 -17.53
C PHE A 35 -19.69 -3.02 -18.83
N ASN A 36 -20.43 -4.13 -18.98
CA ASN A 36 -21.42 -4.26 -20.05
C ASN A 36 -22.57 -3.24 -19.86
N LEU A 37 -22.98 -2.95 -18.63
CA LEU A 37 -23.99 -1.93 -18.33
C LEU A 37 -23.51 -0.52 -18.72
N VAL A 38 -22.29 -0.15 -18.32
CA VAL A 38 -21.64 1.12 -18.72
C VAL A 38 -21.58 1.25 -20.24
N CYS A 39 -21.31 0.15 -20.95
CA CYS A 39 -21.34 0.08 -22.40
C CYS A 39 -22.75 0.32 -23.01
N THR A 40 -23.82 -0.19 -22.40
CA THR A 40 -25.18 -0.13 -22.98
C THR A 40 -25.99 1.10 -22.57
N GLU A 41 -25.80 1.61 -21.36
CA GLU A 41 -26.58 2.74 -20.81
C GLU A 41 -25.78 4.05 -20.79
N GLY A 42 -24.45 4.00 -20.94
CA GLY A 42 -23.54 5.13 -20.80
C GLY A 42 -23.19 5.42 -19.35
N ALA A 43 -21.96 5.86 -19.10
CA ALA A 43 -21.47 6.10 -17.73
C ALA A 43 -22.25 7.18 -16.97
N ASP A 44 -22.76 8.21 -17.67
CA ASP A 44 -23.49 9.32 -17.04
C ASP A 44 -24.85 8.87 -16.48
N SER A 45 -25.51 7.92 -17.15
CA SER A 45 -26.83 7.38 -16.75
C SER A 45 -26.75 6.65 -15.41
N ILE A 46 -25.72 5.80 -15.26
CA ILE A 46 -25.49 4.96 -14.08
C ILE A 46 -25.30 5.79 -12.80
N ALA A 47 -24.78 7.02 -12.91
CA ALA A 47 -24.62 7.92 -11.77
C ALA A 47 -25.94 8.50 -11.22
N THR A 48 -27.09 8.24 -11.86
CA THR A 48 -28.38 8.87 -11.52
C THR A 48 -29.44 7.93 -10.94
N GLU A 49 -29.28 6.61 -11.08
CA GLU A 49 -30.23 5.64 -10.52
C GLU A 49 -29.96 5.35 -9.04
N LYS A 50 -30.97 4.83 -8.32
CA LYS A 50 -30.85 4.41 -6.92
C LYS A 50 -30.84 2.88 -6.86
N ASP A 51 -29.78 2.31 -6.30
CA ASP A 51 -29.38 0.91 -6.54
C ASP A 51 -30.38 -0.20 -6.18
N GLU A 52 -31.35 0.04 -5.28
CA GLU A 52 -32.07 -1.05 -4.60
C GLU A 52 -32.96 -1.91 -5.51
N ASP A 53 -33.65 -1.34 -6.51
CA ASP A 53 -34.59 -2.08 -7.37
C ASP A 53 -33.91 -2.81 -8.56
N TYR A 54 -32.77 -2.31 -9.05
CA TYR A 54 -32.21 -2.71 -10.36
C TYR A 54 -31.80 -4.19 -10.43
N TYR A 55 -31.28 -4.72 -9.33
CA TYR A 55 -30.75 -6.09 -9.27
C TYR A 55 -31.82 -7.17 -9.43
N SER A 56 -33.04 -6.94 -8.92
CA SER A 56 -34.13 -7.90 -9.08
C SER A 56 -34.63 -7.96 -10.53
N TYR A 57 -34.62 -6.83 -11.24
CA TYR A 57 -35.17 -6.75 -12.60
C TYR A 57 -34.24 -7.37 -13.66
N ASN A 58 -32.94 -7.09 -13.58
CA ASN A 58 -32.01 -7.48 -14.65
C ASN A 58 -31.43 -8.90 -14.52
N LEU A 59 -31.56 -9.54 -13.35
CA LEU A 59 -31.22 -10.96 -13.20
C LEU A 59 -32.12 -11.84 -14.09
N ASP A 60 -33.44 -11.62 -14.04
CA ASP A 60 -34.41 -12.32 -14.90
C ASP A 60 -34.19 -11.98 -16.38
N ARG A 61 -33.96 -10.71 -16.71
CA ARG A 61 -33.73 -10.25 -18.09
C ARG A 61 -32.51 -10.92 -18.75
N ASN A 62 -31.38 -11.00 -18.04
CA ASN A 62 -30.15 -11.60 -18.56
C ASN A 62 -30.26 -13.13 -18.68
N VAL A 63 -30.93 -13.80 -17.73
CA VAL A 63 -31.24 -15.22 -17.82
C VAL A 63 -32.15 -15.51 -19.03
N SER A 64 -33.17 -14.68 -19.27
CA SER A 64 -34.06 -14.78 -20.42
C SER A 64 -33.33 -14.57 -21.76
N GLN A 65 -32.47 -13.55 -21.89
CA GLN A 65 -31.68 -13.33 -23.10
C GLN A 65 -30.74 -14.52 -23.40
N TYR A 66 -30.07 -15.07 -22.40
CA TYR A 66 -29.19 -16.24 -22.60
C TYR A 66 -29.96 -17.49 -23.03
N HIS A 67 -31.18 -17.68 -22.54
CA HIS A 67 -32.09 -18.72 -23.02
C HIS A 67 -32.49 -18.48 -24.50
N LEU A 68 -32.93 -17.27 -24.85
CA LEU A 68 -33.36 -16.91 -26.21
C LEU A 68 -32.25 -17.05 -27.26
N HIS A 69 -31.03 -16.57 -27.00
CA HIS A 69 -29.90 -16.75 -27.92
C HIS A 69 -29.57 -18.23 -28.16
N ARG A 70 -29.73 -19.08 -27.14
CA ARG A 70 -29.50 -20.52 -27.25
C ARG A 70 -30.59 -21.22 -28.06
N GLU A 71 -31.85 -20.82 -27.91
CA GLU A 71 -32.95 -21.35 -28.71
C GLU A 71 -32.83 -20.90 -30.17
N ALA A 72 -32.47 -19.64 -30.44
CA ALA A 72 -32.14 -19.17 -31.79
C ALA A 72 -31.00 -19.99 -32.42
N ALA A 73 -29.90 -20.24 -31.70
CA ALA A 73 -28.80 -21.07 -32.18
C ALA A 73 -29.22 -22.53 -32.44
N ALA A 74 -30.09 -23.10 -31.60
CA ALA A 74 -30.64 -24.44 -31.81
C ALA A 74 -31.57 -24.53 -33.04
N VAL A 75 -32.40 -23.52 -33.27
CA VAL A 75 -33.26 -23.41 -34.46
C VAL A 75 -32.44 -23.25 -35.74
N VAL A 76 -31.36 -22.45 -35.71
CA VAL A 76 -30.43 -22.35 -36.84
C VAL A 76 -29.76 -23.70 -37.12
N ALA A 77 -29.22 -24.37 -36.11
CA ALA A 77 -28.61 -25.69 -36.28
C ALA A 77 -29.61 -26.75 -36.83
N ALA A 78 -30.86 -26.75 -36.35
CA ALA A 78 -31.89 -27.66 -36.85
C ALA A 78 -32.23 -27.39 -38.32
N LYS A 79 -32.32 -26.12 -38.73
CA LYS A 79 -32.52 -25.72 -40.14
C LYS A 79 -31.35 -26.11 -41.04
N THR A 80 -30.11 -25.92 -40.57
CA THR A 80 -28.91 -26.41 -41.29
C THR A 80 -28.91 -27.93 -41.44
N THR A 81 -29.36 -28.67 -40.43
CA THR A 81 -29.39 -30.14 -40.48
C THR A 81 -30.44 -30.67 -41.46
N THR A 82 -31.62 -30.04 -41.52
CA THR A 82 -32.71 -30.43 -42.43
C THR A 82 -32.44 -30.07 -43.89
N ALA A 83 -31.69 -28.99 -44.16
CA ALA A 83 -31.24 -28.65 -45.51
C ALA A 83 -30.38 -29.75 -46.16
N THR A 84 -29.59 -30.49 -45.36
CA THR A 84 -28.64 -31.51 -45.86
C THR A 84 -29.30 -32.84 -46.24
N THR A 85 -30.59 -33.06 -45.94
CA THR A 85 -31.29 -34.33 -46.23
C THR A 85 -32.19 -34.25 -47.47
N ALA A 86 -32.41 -33.06 -48.04
CA ALA A 86 -33.41 -32.81 -49.09
C ALA A 86 -32.87 -32.88 -50.54
N CYS A 87 -31.94 -33.80 -50.84
CA CYS A 87 -31.28 -33.89 -52.16
C CYS A 87 -31.10 -35.32 -52.72
N SER A 88 -32.07 -36.23 -52.53
CA SER A 88 -32.04 -37.55 -53.21
C SER A 88 -33.39 -38.28 -53.31
N SER A 89 -34.13 -38.08 -54.40
CA SER A 89 -34.97 -39.10 -55.11
C SER A 89 -35.86 -38.45 -56.18
N SER A 90 -36.23 -39.21 -57.22
CA SER A 90 -36.94 -38.71 -58.40
C SER A 90 -38.34 -39.31 -58.59
N ALA A 91 -39.25 -38.47 -59.07
CA ALA A 91 -40.49 -38.73 -59.83
C ALA A 91 -41.11 -40.15 -59.90
N ASN A 92 -42.43 -40.25 -59.61
CA ASN A 92 -43.40 -40.70 -60.64
C ASN A 92 -44.91 -40.43 -60.34
N ASN A 93 -45.66 -40.12 -61.41
CA ASN A 93 -47.07 -40.41 -61.73
C ASN A 93 -48.29 -40.22 -60.77
N ASN A 94 -49.16 -39.28 -61.17
CA ASN A 94 -50.61 -39.43 -61.52
C ASN A 94 -51.78 -39.67 -60.51
N ASN A 95 -52.76 -38.74 -60.64
CA ASN A 95 -54.23 -38.91 -60.76
C ASN A 95 -55.18 -39.04 -59.54
N ASN A 96 -56.19 -38.14 -59.55
CA ASN A 96 -57.51 -38.17 -58.87
C ASN A 96 -57.49 -38.12 -57.32
N THR A 97 -58.51 -37.64 -56.59
CA THR A 97 -59.94 -37.40 -56.92
C THR A 97 -60.49 -36.10 -56.28
N LYS A 98 -61.81 -35.83 -56.34
CA LYS A 98 -62.50 -34.57 -56.02
C LYS A 98 -63.06 -34.43 -54.58
N ASN A 99 -63.53 -33.22 -54.28
CA ASN A 99 -64.60 -32.78 -53.35
C ASN A 99 -64.27 -32.55 -51.85
N ASN A 100 -64.75 -31.39 -51.37
CA ASN A 100 -65.46 -31.05 -50.11
C ASN A 100 -65.03 -31.68 -48.75
N THR A 101 -65.18 -31.04 -47.58
CA THR A 101 -66.12 -29.96 -47.20
C THR A 101 -65.52 -29.08 -46.08
N ILE A 102 -66.24 -28.02 -45.69
CA ILE A 102 -66.01 -27.21 -44.48
C ILE A 102 -66.01 -28.11 -43.22
N ASP A 103 -65.09 -27.82 -42.29
CA ASP A 103 -65.35 -27.94 -40.85
C ASP A 103 -64.63 -26.81 -40.09
N THR A 104 -65.11 -26.46 -38.90
CA THR A 104 -64.69 -25.29 -38.12
C THR A 104 -64.24 -25.69 -36.72
N GLY A 105 -62.96 -25.45 -36.37
CA GLY A 105 -62.46 -25.85 -35.05
C GLY A 105 -61.19 -25.15 -34.60
N ALA A 106 -61.26 -24.58 -33.38
CA ALA A 106 -60.18 -24.16 -32.47
C ALA A 106 -59.17 -23.11 -32.95
N ALA A 107 -58.77 -22.24 -32.01
CA ALA A 107 -57.70 -21.27 -32.18
C ALA A 107 -56.55 -21.60 -31.22
N GLU A 108 -55.31 -21.38 -31.66
CA GLU A 108 -54.15 -21.24 -30.77
C GLU A 108 -53.39 -19.96 -31.13
N ASN A 109 -53.22 -19.06 -30.16
CA ASN A 109 -52.49 -17.81 -30.33
C ASN A 109 -50.97 -18.07 -30.32
N THR A 110 -50.35 -18.15 -31.49
CA THR A 110 -48.88 -18.17 -31.59
C THR A 110 -48.31 -16.77 -31.33
N TYR A 111 -48.04 -16.45 -30.06
CA TYR A 111 -47.40 -15.20 -29.67
C TYR A 111 -45.96 -15.11 -30.22
N PHE A 112 -45.79 -14.41 -31.34
CA PHE A 112 -44.48 -13.94 -31.78
C PHE A 112 -43.99 -12.82 -30.83
N THR A 113 -43.16 -13.18 -29.86
CA THR A 113 -42.49 -12.23 -28.99
C THR A 113 -41.55 -11.34 -29.81
N THR A 114 -41.91 -10.07 -29.94
CA THR A 114 -41.17 -9.09 -30.75
C THR A 114 -39.93 -8.59 -30.01
N PHE A 115 -38.83 -8.38 -30.73
CA PHE A 115 -37.57 -7.92 -30.15
C PHE A 115 -37.67 -6.49 -29.60
N ASN A 116 -37.72 -6.35 -28.27
CA ASN A 116 -37.60 -5.05 -27.59
C ASN A 116 -36.13 -4.60 -27.54
N ASN A 117 -35.61 -4.13 -28.68
CA ASN A 117 -34.33 -3.40 -28.76
C ASN A 117 -34.63 -1.92 -29.12
N PRO A 118 -34.44 -0.96 -28.19
CA PRO A 118 -34.99 0.40 -28.34
C PRO A 118 -34.42 1.18 -29.53
N LEU A 119 -33.22 0.85 -30.02
CA LEU A 119 -32.63 1.46 -31.21
C LEU A 119 -33.46 1.22 -32.49
N LEU A 120 -34.20 0.11 -32.57
CA LEU A 120 -35.01 -0.25 -33.73
C LEU A 120 -36.40 0.43 -33.77
N TYR A 121 -36.81 1.15 -32.71
CA TYR A 121 -38.14 1.78 -32.65
C TYR A 121 -38.24 3.10 -33.45
N ARG A 122 -37.13 3.59 -34.01
CA ARG A 122 -37.17 4.71 -34.99
C ARG A 122 -37.75 4.20 -36.31
N LYS A 123 -38.80 4.85 -36.82
CA LYS A 123 -39.48 4.48 -38.10
C LYS A 123 -38.53 4.37 -39.31
N SER A 124 -37.36 5.02 -39.28
CA SER A 124 -36.31 4.92 -40.30
C SER A 124 -35.62 3.55 -40.35
N ALA A 125 -35.63 2.76 -39.27
CA ALA A 125 -34.98 1.45 -39.21
C ALA A 125 -35.81 0.32 -39.86
N ALA A 126 -37.12 0.52 -40.07
CA ALA A 126 -38.05 -0.52 -40.53
C ALA A 126 -37.77 -1.05 -41.96
N ASN A 127 -36.96 -0.34 -42.75
CA ASN A 127 -36.59 -0.71 -44.12
C ASN A 127 -35.22 -1.41 -44.23
N LEU A 128 -34.53 -1.67 -43.10
CA LEU A 128 -33.24 -2.36 -43.10
C LEU A 128 -33.45 -3.85 -43.44
N SER A 129 -32.73 -4.35 -44.44
CA SER A 129 -32.74 -5.78 -44.76
C SER A 129 -32.22 -6.60 -43.57
N ALA A 130 -32.63 -7.86 -43.44
CA ALA A 130 -32.19 -8.71 -42.32
C ALA A 130 -30.66 -8.85 -42.23
N SER A 131 -29.94 -8.84 -43.35
CA SER A 131 -28.47 -8.83 -43.37
C SER A 131 -27.88 -7.47 -42.99
N THR A 132 -28.50 -6.34 -43.36
CA THR A 132 -28.09 -5.01 -42.90
C THR A 132 -28.38 -4.83 -41.41
N ALA A 133 -29.55 -5.28 -40.92
CA ALA A 133 -29.90 -5.27 -39.52
C ALA A 133 -28.98 -6.17 -38.70
N GLN A 134 -28.62 -7.37 -39.18
CA GLN A 134 -27.63 -8.23 -38.53
C GLN A 134 -26.20 -7.68 -38.63
N LEU A 135 -25.84 -6.96 -39.70
CA LEU A 135 -24.54 -6.28 -39.79
C LEU A 135 -24.44 -5.13 -38.78
N LEU A 136 -25.47 -4.28 -38.72
CA LEU A 136 -25.55 -3.19 -37.76
C LEU A 136 -25.64 -3.71 -36.32
N ALA A 137 -26.39 -4.79 -36.07
CA ALA A 137 -26.36 -5.50 -34.79
C ALA A 137 -24.96 -6.07 -34.47
N ASN A 138 -24.31 -6.77 -35.40
CA ASN A 138 -22.94 -7.26 -35.21
C ASN A 138 -21.91 -6.13 -34.99
N MET A 139 -22.20 -4.92 -35.47
CA MET A 139 -21.43 -3.71 -35.18
C MET A 139 -21.76 -3.17 -33.78
N PHE A 140 -23.03 -3.00 -33.41
CA PHE A 140 -23.47 -2.32 -32.18
C PHE A 140 -23.59 -3.22 -30.93
N ASP A 141 -23.82 -4.53 -31.08
CA ASP A 141 -24.03 -5.49 -29.97
C ASP A 141 -22.74 -6.00 -29.30
N ARG A 142 -21.58 -5.86 -29.95
CA ARG A 142 -20.27 -6.17 -29.33
C ARG A 142 -19.93 -5.06 -28.36
N SER A 143 -19.47 -5.39 -27.14
CA SER A 143 -19.24 -4.33 -26.15
C SER A 143 -18.28 -3.26 -26.67
N SER A 144 -18.53 -2.03 -26.20
CA SER A 144 -17.63 -0.91 -26.37
C SER A 144 -16.47 -0.94 -25.37
N ILE A 145 -16.41 -1.89 -24.42
CA ILE A 145 -15.48 -1.84 -23.25
C ILE A 145 -14.65 -3.12 -23.08
N LEU A 146 -13.37 -2.90 -22.79
CA LEU A 146 -12.37 -3.87 -22.32
C LEU A 146 -11.86 -3.40 -20.95
N THR A 147 -11.73 -4.32 -19.99
CA THR A 147 -11.08 -4.03 -18.71
C THR A 147 -9.96 -5.03 -18.44
N VAL A 148 -8.87 -4.54 -17.83
CA VAL A 148 -7.67 -5.29 -17.49
C VAL A 148 -7.42 -5.13 -16.00
N TRP A 149 -7.23 -6.24 -15.30
CA TRP A 149 -7.12 -6.30 -13.83
C TRP A 149 -5.86 -7.05 -13.42
N ARG A 150 -5.34 -6.75 -12.24
CA ARG A 150 -4.33 -7.60 -11.58
C ARG A 150 -4.93 -8.97 -11.18
N PRO A 151 -4.12 -10.02 -11.03
CA PRO A 151 -4.61 -11.37 -10.86
C PRO A 151 -5.09 -11.64 -9.43
N CYS A 152 -6.39 -11.43 -9.18
CA CYS A 152 -7.04 -11.88 -7.93
C CYS A 152 -7.00 -13.42 -7.79
N SER A 153 -6.75 -13.91 -6.57
CA SER A 153 -6.61 -15.34 -6.30
C SER A 153 -7.96 -16.07 -6.26
N ARG A 154 -7.96 -17.37 -6.60
CA ARG A 154 -9.19 -18.19 -6.57
C ARG A 154 -9.81 -18.31 -5.18
N GLU A 155 -8.98 -18.30 -4.15
CA GLU A 155 -9.42 -18.37 -2.75
C GLU A 155 -9.95 -17.01 -2.27
N ALA A 156 -9.41 -15.88 -2.74
CA ALA A 156 -9.98 -14.54 -2.50
C ALA A 156 -11.36 -14.42 -3.16
N MET A 157 -11.48 -14.82 -4.44
CA MET A 157 -12.76 -14.89 -5.14
C MET A 157 -13.78 -15.77 -4.40
N ARG A 158 -13.37 -16.97 -3.95
CA ARG A 158 -14.24 -17.86 -3.16
C ARG A 158 -14.76 -17.19 -1.88
N LYS A 159 -13.87 -16.52 -1.14
CA LYS A 159 -14.24 -15.83 0.11
C LYS A 159 -15.18 -14.64 -0.11
N MET A 160 -15.02 -13.90 -1.21
CA MET A 160 -15.96 -12.87 -1.63
C MET A 160 -17.32 -13.46 -2.04
N MET A 161 -17.35 -14.58 -2.77
CA MET A 161 -18.58 -15.30 -3.14
C MET A 161 -19.35 -15.84 -1.93
N GLU A 162 -18.65 -16.19 -0.85
CA GLU A 162 -19.22 -16.74 0.39
C GLU A 162 -19.55 -15.66 1.44
N GLY A 163 -19.14 -14.41 1.24
CA GLY A 163 -19.19 -13.37 2.27
C GLY A 163 -18.28 -13.64 3.48
N THR A 164 -17.35 -14.60 3.38
CA THR A 164 -16.38 -14.95 4.45
C THR A 164 -15.15 -14.05 4.42
N GLY A 165 -14.93 -13.33 3.32
CA GLY A 165 -13.98 -12.24 3.22
C GLY A 165 -14.43 -11.18 2.21
N VAL A 166 -13.86 -9.98 2.30
CA VAL A 166 -14.20 -8.82 1.47
C VAL A 166 -12.92 -8.23 0.89
N GLY A 167 -12.93 -7.69 -0.33
CA GLY A 167 -11.72 -7.13 -0.94
C GLY A 167 -11.12 -5.94 -0.15
N LYS A 168 -9.79 -5.77 -0.21
CA LYS A 168 -9.06 -4.64 0.39
C LYS A 168 -9.41 -3.32 -0.29
N GLY A 169 -9.32 -2.22 0.46
CA GLY A 169 -9.29 -0.85 -0.04
C GLY A 169 -7.87 -0.29 -0.05
N LEU A 170 -7.72 0.98 -0.43
CA LEU A 170 -6.41 1.65 -0.49
C LEU A 170 -5.77 1.87 0.90
N ASP A 171 -6.51 1.75 2.00
CA ASP A 171 -6.02 2.01 3.36
C ASP A 171 -5.36 0.80 4.03
N ILE A 172 -5.76 -0.43 3.68
CA ILE A 172 -5.23 -1.68 4.25
C ILE A 172 -4.10 -2.21 3.40
N LYS A 173 -2.94 -2.37 4.03
CA LYS A 173 -1.67 -2.61 3.36
C LYS A 173 -1.18 -4.03 3.62
N GLY A 174 -0.59 -4.65 2.61
CA GLY A 174 -0.12 -6.03 2.69
C GLY A 174 -0.26 -6.77 1.38
N LYS A 175 0.26 -8.00 1.34
CA LYS A 175 -0.25 -9.04 0.43
C LYS A 175 -0.82 -10.17 1.27
N SER A 176 -1.86 -10.83 0.74
CA SER A 176 -2.53 -11.95 1.41
C SER A 176 -1.60 -13.13 1.68
N ALA A 177 -1.98 -14.00 2.62
CA ALA A 177 -1.31 -15.28 2.80
C ALA A 177 -1.51 -16.19 1.57
N LYS A 178 -0.45 -16.89 1.15
CA LYS A 178 -0.44 -17.74 -0.06
C LYS A 178 -1.18 -19.08 0.13
N GLN A 179 -1.25 -19.57 1.37
CA GLN A 179 -1.68 -20.93 1.68
C GLN A 179 -2.17 -21.08 3.13
N GLY A 180 -2.57 -22.29 3.50
CA GLY A 180 -2.90 -22.66 4.88
C GLY A 180 -4.16 -21.98 5.43
N LYS A 181 -4.26 -21.86 6.76
CA LYS A 181 -5.49 -21.44 7.46
C LYS A 181 -5.88 -19.99 7.19
N LEU A 182 -4.92 -19.16 6.78
CA LEU A 182 -5.15 -17.75 6.44
C LEU A 182 -5.19 -17.47 4.94
N SER A 183 -5.16 -18.51 4.08
CA SER A 183 -5.06 -18.37 2.64
C SER A 183 -6.02 -17.32 2.08
N ALA A 184 -5.50 -16.43 1.23
CA ALA A 184 -6.15 -15.24 0.69
C ALA A 184 -6.57 -14.11 1.66
N TYR A 185 -6.64 -14.29 2.98
CA TYR A 185 -6.77 -13.17 3.91
C TYR A 185 -5.48 -12.35 4.00
N VAL A 186 -5.58 -11.06 4.29
CA VAL A 186 -4.45 -10.16 4.58
C VAL A 186 -4.09 -10.26 6.07
N PRO A 187 -2.93 -10.83 6.46
CA PRO A 187 -2.57 -10.94 7.87
C PRO A 187 -2.30 -9.56 8.49
N PHE A 188 -2.69 -9.35 9.75
CA PHE A 188 -2.37 -8.13 10.50
C PHE A 188 -0.87 -7.99 10.71
N LEU A 189 -0.18 -9.09 10.97
CA LEU A 189 1.28 -9.12 10.91
C LEU A 189 1.73 -9.06 9.45
N GLN A 190 2.49 -8.03 9.08
CA GLN A 190 3.21 -7.96 7.79
C GLN A 190 4.73 -8.19 7.94
N ILE A 191 5.16 -8.56 9.15
CA ILE A 191 6.47 -9.11 9.46
C ILE A 191 6.40 -10.61 9.80
N HIS A 192 7.50 -11.32 9.59
CA HIS A 192 7.72 -12.70 10.01
C HIS A 192 9.14 -12.98 10.57
N ASP A 193 10.11 -12.12 10.31
CA ASP A 193 11.36 -12.13 11.08
C ASP A 193 11.15 -11.45 12.45
N ASN A 194 11.53 -12.14 13.52
CA ASN A 194 11.52 -11.60 14.88
C ASN A 194 12.47 -10.40 15.06
N SER A 195 13.52 -10.26 14.25
CA SER A 195 14.41 -9.08 14.30
C SER A 195 13.69 -7.80 13.86
N HIS A 196 12.81 -7.89 12.86
CA HIS A 196 12.05 -6.75 12.31
C HIS A 196 11.09 -6.11 13.32
N LYS A 197 10.74 -6.77 14.42
CA LYS A 197 10.03 -6.15 15.55
C LYS A 197 10.74 -4.93 16.13
N LYS A 198 12.07 -4.86 16.01
CA LYS A 198 12.90 -3.72 16.45
C LYS A 198 12.90 -2.56 15.45
N GLN A 199 12.40 -2.78 14.25
CA GLN A 199 12.37 -1.83 13.14
C GLN A 199 11.01 -1.13 12.99
N ILE A 200 9.97 -1.68 13.62
CA ILE A 200 8.63 -1.08 13.78
C ILE A 200 8.73 0.26 14.52
N GLN A 201 7.99 1.27 14.06
CA GLN A 201 7.98 2.59 14.66
C GLN A 201 7.45 2.57 16.11
N ALA A 202 7.91 3.53 16.91
CA ALA A 202 7.48 3.68 18.30
C ALA A 202 5.98 4.05 18.37
N LEU A 203 5.14 3.06 18.67
CA LEU A 203 3.68 3.19 18.74
C LEU A 203 3.26 4.36 19.67
N PRO A 204 2.50 5.36 19.17
CA PRO A 204 2.07 6.50 19.98
C PRO A 204 1.23 6.07 21.18
N LYS A 205 1.37 6.80 22.30
CA LYS A 205 0.66 6.45 23.54
C LYS A 205 -0.86 6.44 23.36
N SER A 206 -1.42 7.46 22.70
CA SER A 206 -2.84 7.60 22.39
C SER A 206 -3.29 6.86 21.12
N ALA A 207 -2.49 5.91 20.61
CA ALA A 207 -2.90 5.10 19.48
C ALA A 207 -3.78 3.94 19.95
N ASP A 208 -5.04 3.94 19.54
CA ASP A 208 -6.01 2.86 19.75
C ASP A 208 -6.18 2.01 18.48
N MET A 209 -6.72 0.81 18.64
CA MET A 209 -7.21 -0.07 17.58
C MET A 209 -8.42 -0.87 18.07
N ARG A 210 -9.22 -1.43 17.17
CA ARG A 210 -10.27 -2.43 17.48
C ARG A 210 -9.82 -3.82 17.03
N ILE A 211 -9.96 -4.80 17.92
CA ILE A 211 -9.82 -6.24 17.61
C ILE A 211 -11.14 -6.96 17.92
N TYR A 212 -11.56 -7.88 17.05
CA TYR A 212 -12.78 -8.68 17.22
C TYR A 212 -12.50 -10.19 17.32
N TYR A 213 -13.31 -10.86 18.14
CA TYR A 213 -13.24 -12.30 18.44
C TYR A 213 -14.61 -12.95 18.20
N LYS A 214 -14.68 -14.22 17.76
CA LYS A 214 -15.97 -14.88 17.49
C LYS A 214 -16.80 -15.17 18.75
N SER A 215 -16.15 -15.38 19.90
CA SER A 215 -16.83 -15.67 21.16
C SER A 215 -16.62 -14.61 22.23
N LYS A 216 -17.64 -14.42 23.07
CA LYS A 216 -17.56 -13.56 24.26
C LYS A 216 -16.45 -14.01 25.21
N ALA A 217 -16.28 -15.33 25.34
CA ALA A 217 -15.26 -15.95 26.19
C ALA A 217 -13.84 -15.59 25.76
N GLN A 218 -13.51 -15.69 24.47
CA GLN A 218 -12.18 -15.32 23.96
C GLN A 218 -11.91 -13.82 24.13
N ARG A 219 -12.88 -12.94 23.85
CA ARG A 219 -12.72 -11.50 24.12
C ARG A 219 -12.49 -11.24 25.62
N GLU A 220 -13.24 -11.91 26.48
CA GLU A 220 -13.16 -11.72 27.93
C GLU A 220 -11.82 -12.23 28.48
N PHE A 221 -11.35 -13.39 28.02
CA PHE A 221 -10.01 -13.92 28.30
C PHE A 221 -8.91 -12.93 27.89
N VAL A 222 -8.92 -12.44 26.64
CA VAL A 222 -7.93 -11.46 26.18
C VAL A 222 -8.03 -10.15 26.97
N TYR A 223 -9.24 -9.66 27.27
CA TYR A 223 -9.42 -8.48 28.11
C TYR A 223 -8.78 -8.66 29.50
N GLN A 224 -8.98 -9.82 30.13
CA GLN A 224 -8.37 -10.15 31.42
C GLN A 224 -6.84 -10.27 31.33
N THR A 225 -6.29 -10.95 30.31
CA THR A 225 -4.84 -11.04 30.13
C THR A 225 -4.19 -9.66 29.91
N LEU A 226 -4.81 -8.80 29.09
CA LEU A 226 -4.32 -7.44 28.85
C LEU A 226 -4.44 -6.55 30.10
N GLN A 227 -5.45 -6.79 30.94
CA GLN A 227 -5.62 -6.10 32.23
C GLN A 227 -4.53 -6.52 33.21
N SER A 228 -4.29 -7.82 33.41
CA SER A 228 -3.21 -8.32 34.27
C SER A 228 -1.82 -7.88 33.79
N PHE A 229 -1.59 -7.85 32.47
CA PHE A 229 -0.35 -7.33 31.89
C PHE A 229 -0.15 -5.84 32.17
N LEU A 230 -1.23 -5.04 32.11
CA LEU A 230 -1.19 -3.62 32.47
C LEU A 230 -0.90 -3.41 33.96
N GLU A 231 -1.54 -4.18 34.84
CA GLU A 231 -1.35 -4.12 36.30
C GLU A 231 0.08 -4.48 36.72
N GLN A 232 0.60 -5.61 36.22
CA GLN A 232 2.01 -6.00 36.40
C GLN A 232 2.98 -4.94 35.87
N TYR A 233 2.64 -4.30 34.75
CA TYR A 233 3.46 -3.24 34.18
C TYR A 233 3.44 -1.95 35.03
N GLU A 234 2.29 -1.56 35.58
CA GLU A 234 2.19 -0.43 36.51
C GLU A 234 2.94 -0.70 37.82
N GLU A 235 2.83 -1.90 38.38
CA GLU A 235 3.58 -2.32 39.57
C GLU A 235 5.10 -2.22 39.32
N GLN A 236 5.59 -2.73 38.19
CA GLN A 236 6.99 -2.57 37.77
C GLN A 236 7.41 -1.11 37.58
N GLN A 237 6.50 -0.18 37.28
CA GLN A 237 6.82 1.26 37.26
C GLN A 237 6.89 1.87 38.65
N ARG A 238 6.03 1.46 39.59
CA ARG A 238 6.06 1.93 40.99
C ARG A 238 7.37 1.52 41.65
N LEU A 239 7.69 0.22 41.63
CA LEU A 239 8.94 -0.33 42.20
C LEU A 239 10.21 0.31 41.63
N VAL A 240 10.22 0.70 40.35
CA VAL A 240 11.36 1.43 39.74
C VAL A 240 11.38 2.92 40.14
N GLY A 241 10.22 3.55 40.34
CA GLY A 241 10.15 4.92 40.86
C GLY A 241 10.59 5.01 42.32
N ASP A 242 10.15 4.08 43.16
CA ASP A 242 10.51 4.00 44.57
C ASP A 242 12.02 3.72 44.74
N ALA A 243 12.60 2.88 43.87
CA ALA A 243 14.04 2.64 43.82
C ALA A 243 14.85 3.87 43.33
N ASP A 244 14.40 4.57 42.28
CA ASP A 244 15.02 5.84 41.84
C ASP A 244 14.95 6.90 42.97
N THR A 245 13.92 6.86 43.83
CA THR A 245 13.71 7.82 44.94
C THR A 245 14.55 7.50 46.17
N ASN A 246 14.56 6.24 46.64
CA ASN A 246 15.36 5.81 47.80
C ASN A 246 16.88 5.91 47.55
N HIS A 247 17.32 5.97 46.29
CA HIS A 247 18.73 6.17 45.99
C HIS A 247 19.19 7.63 46.21
N GLN A 248 18.28 8.60 46.24
CA GLN A 248 18.61 10.02 46.50
C GLN A 248 18.70 10.34 48.01
N THR A 249 17.92 9.66 48.86
CA THR A 249 18.03 9.81 50.33
C THR A 249 19.34 9.21 50.85
N PHE A 250 19.82 8.09 50.29
CA PHE A 250 21.09 7.49 50.71
C PHE A 250 22.35 8.32 50.37
N GLU A 251 22.27 9.24 49.39
CA GLU A 251 23.35 10.19 49.09
C GLU A 251 23.33 11.43 50.02
N THR A 252 22.26 11.64 50.81
CA THR A 252 22.18 12.78 51.74
C THR A 252 22.71 12.48 53.15
N GLU A 253 22.74 11.21 53.57
CA GLU A 253 23.22 10.81 54.91
C GLU A 253 24.72 10.44 54.97
N ASN A 254 25.34 10.05 53.85
CA ASN A 254 26.76 9.66 53.80
C ASN A 254 27.73 10.85 53.59
N LYS A 255 27.49 11.99 54.25
CA LYS A 255 28.31 13.20 54.09
C LYS A 255 28.70 13.91 55.39
N GLU A 256 28.88 13.16 56.46
CA GLU A 256 29.55 13.62 57.68
C GLU A 256 30.46 12.53 58.26
N THR A 257 31.50 12.95 58.99
CA THR A 257 32.57 12.13 59.61
C THR A 257 33.48 11.34 58.66
N THR A 258 34.67 11.89 58.39
CA THR A 258 35.89 11.09 58.10
C THR A 258 37.12 11.93 58.40
N ASP A 259 37.70 11.71 59.59
CA ASP A 259 39.04 12.16 59.97
C ASP A 259 39.84 10.93 60.41
N CYS A 260 41.16 10.97 60.19
CA CYS A 260 42.29 10.35 60.92
C CYS A 260 42.08 9.02 61.72
N GLU A 261 42.97 8.02 61.67
CA GLU A 261 44.37 8.01 61.20
C GLU A 261 44.98 6.58 61.08
N ASN A 262 46.09 6.49 60.32
CA ASN A 262 47.29 5.65 60.53
C ASN A 262 47.27 4.09 60.64
N ASP A 263 47.93 3.50 59.62
CA ASP A 263 49.08 2.57 59.68
C ASP A 263 48.99 1.04 59.97
N SER A 264 49.22 0.30 58.88
CA SER A 264 50.34 -0.65 58.67
C SER A 264 50.28 -2.13 59.17
N PRO A 265 51.04 -3.07 58.53
CA PRO A 265 50.53 -4.44 58.30
C PRO A 265 51.45 -5.64 58.63
N SER A 266 50.86 -6.84 58.77
CA SER A 266 51.54 -8.16 58.81
C SER A 266 50.51 -9.31 58.71
N SER A 267 50.77 -10.57 58.28
CA SER A 267 51.72 -11.15 57.29
C SER A 267 51.54 -12.69 57.20
N MET A 268 51.46 -13.28 55.98
CA MET A 268 51.72 -14.72 55.69
C MET A 268 50.75 -15.76 56.35
N GLU A 269 50.63 -17.06 55.98
CA GLU A 269 51.00 -17.80 54.75
C GLU A 269 50.11 -19.06 54.50
N MET A 270 50.41 -19.71 53.37
CA MET A 270 49.86 -20.91 52.71
C MET A 270 49.69 -22.23 53.51
N SER A 271 49.13 -23.24 52.79
CA SER A 271 49.43 -24.69 52.86
C SER A 271 48.56 -25.59 53.79
N THR A 272 48.31 -26.89 53.54
CA THR A 272 48.32 -27.74 52.30
C THR A 272 47.58 -29.08 52.55
N VAL A 273 46.97 -29.65 51.49
CA VAL A 273 46.84 -31.11 51.14
C VAL A 273 46.29 -32.13 52.16
N GLY A 274 45.32 -32.95 51.74
CA GLY A 274 44.84 -34.15 52.47
C GLY A 274 43.97 -35.09 51.60
N SER A 275 43.88 -36.38 51.94
CA SER A 275 43.26 -37.47 51.15
C SER A 275 43.03 -38.72 52.06
N VAL A 276 42.34 -39.83 51.74
CA VAL A 276 41.92 -40.47 50.46
C VAL A 276 40.61 -41.30 50.65
N SER A 277 39.97 -41.66 49.53
CA SER A 277 39.24 -42.94 49.27
C SER A 277 37.82 -43.23 49.83
N ASN A 278 36.97 -43.76 48.93
CA ASN A 278 35.93 -44.82 49.05
C ASN A 278 34.93 -44.80 50.25
N MET A 279 33.61 -45.04 50.07
CA MET A 279 33.00 -46.20 49.38
C MET A 279 31.59 -45.95 48.78
N SER A 280 31.11 -46.94 48.03
CA SER A 280 29.82 -47.03 47.30
C SER A 280 28.55 -46.98 48.16
N SER A 281 27.47 -46.41 47.60
CA SER A 281 26.14 -47.06 47.59
C SER A 281 25.26 -46.51 46.45
N THR A 282 24.30 -47.32 45.96
CA THR A 282 23.53 -47.06 44.72
C THR A 282 22.05 -46.75 45.00
N VAL A 283 21.53 -45.64 44.48
CA VAL A 283 20.11 -45.48 44.07
C VAL A 283 20.03 -44.58 42.85
N THR A 284 19.20 -44.94 41.87
CA THR A 284 18.99 -44.20 40.62
C THR A 284 17.98 -43.06 40.80
N SER A 285 18.29 -41.87 40.28
CA SER A 285 17.32 -40.79 40.02
C SER A 285 17.60 -40.16 38.65
N LEU A 286 16.60 -39.50 38.07
CA LEU A 286 16.62 -39.03 36.68
C LEU A 286 17.26 -37.64 36.54
N ASN A 287 17.89 -37.39 35.38
CA ASN A 287 18.59 -36.14 35.10
C ASN A 287 17.63 -34.97 34.80
N GLU A 288 17.80 -33.85 35.52
CA GLU A 288 17.47 -32.53 34.97
C GLU A 288 18.70 -31.95 34.24
N PRO A 289 18.55 -31.35 33.05
CA PRO A 289 19.67 -30.67 32.37
C PRO A 289 19.91 -29.28 32.97
N ALA A 290 21.14 -29.04 33.44
CA ALA A 290 21.51 -27.77 34.07
C ALA A 290 21.46 -26.58 33.09
N VAL A 291 20.78 -25.50 33.48
CA VAL A 291 20.72 -24.23 32.74
C VAL A 291 22.04 -23.46 32.91
N GLN A 292 22.69 -23.09 31.81
CA GLN A 292 23.90 -22.26 31.85
C GLN A 292 23.58 -20.76 32.06
N PRO A 293 24.47 -19.99 32.73
CA PRO A 293 24.26 -18.55 32.93
C PRO A 293 24.37 -17.76 31.62
N GLN A 294 23.50 -16.78 31.40
CA GLN A 294 23.54 -15.89 30.23
C GLN A 294 24.24 -14.55 30.52
N ASP A 295 24.81 -13.95 29.47
CA ASP A 295 25.72 -12.81 29.53
C ASP A 295 25.16 -11.48 30.10
N ALA A 296 26.07 -10.70 30.70
CA ALA A 296 25.80 -9.40 31.33
C ALA A 296 25.41 -8.24 30.36
N THR A 297 25.15 -8.52 29.09
CA THR A 297 24.82 -7.50 28.07
C THR A 297 23.41 -6.89 28.22
N SER A 298 22.55 -7.51 29.03
CA SER A 298 21.15 -7.12 29.30
C SER A 298 20.95 -5.67 29.78
N THR A 299 21.92 -5.08 30.47
CA THR A 299 21.75 -3.82 31.23
C THR A 299 21.52 -2.55 30.38
N LYS A 300 21.95 -2.53 29.11
CA LYS A 300 21.63 -1.42 28.19
C LYS A 300 20.20 -1.52 27.64
N SER A 301 19.77 -2.74 27.27
CA SER A 301 18.41 -3.04 26.80
C SER A 301 17.35 -2.61 27.83
N SER A 302 17.57 -2.92 29.11
CA SER A 302 16.61 -2.59 30.16
C SER A 302 16.40 -1.08 30.35
N LYS A 303 17.44 -0.24 30.20
CA LYS A 303 17.33 1.22 30.33
C LYS A 303 16.52 1.86 29.20
N GLU A 304 16.65 1.39 27.95
CA GLU A 304 15.81 1.88 26.84
C GLU A 304 14.37 1.39 26.96
N ARG A 305 14.17 0.11 27.34
CA ARG A 305 12.85 -0.48 27.62
C ARG A 305 12.10 0.33 28.69
N ARG A 306 12.77 0.69 29.80
CA ARG A 306 12.25 1.61 30.84
C ARG A 306 11.86 2.99 30.28
N LYS A 307 12.72 3.62 29.47
CA LYS A 307 12.48 4.98 28.94
C LYS A 307 11.29 5.04 27.99
N LEU A 308 11.10 4.01 27.15
CA LEU A 308 10.02 3.99 26.17
C LEU A 308 8.64 3.84 26.84
N LEU A 309 8.51 3.00 27.87
CA LEU A 309 7.22 2.50 28.36
C LEU A 309 6.44 3.45 29.30
N ARG A 310 7.12 4.41 29.96
CA ARG A 310 6.69 5.21 31.15
C ARG A 310 5.28 5.89 31.21
N LYS A 311 4.40 5.76 30.21
CA LYS A 311 2.92 5.86 30.33
C LYS A 311 2.27 5.02 29.21
N ILE A 312 1.55 3.96 29.55
CA ILE A 312 0.57 3.26 28.69
C ILE A 312 -0.82 3.73 29.14
N PRO A 313 -1.79 4.02 28.24
CA PRO A 313 -3.14 4.38 28.68
C PRO A 313 -3.92 3.14 29.12
N SER A 314 -4.58 3.23 30.28
CA SER A 314 -5.44 2.19 30.85
C SER A 314 -6.83 2.08 30.19
N ARG A 315 -7.01 2.64 28.98
CA ARG A 315 -8.30 2.61 28.26
C ARG A 315 -8.42 1.34 27.43
N MET A 316 -9.16 0.38 27.98
CA MET A 316 -9.77 -0.72 27.24
C MET A 316 -11.30 -0.56 27.26
N LYS A 317 -11.96 -0.83 26.14
CA LYS A 317 -13.42 -0.72 25.99
C LYS A 317 -13.98 -1.91 25.23
N LYS A 318 -14.88 -2.66 25.87
CA LYS A 318 -15.63 -3.77 25.25
C LYS A 318 -16.68 -3.20 24.29
N ILE A 319 -16.86 -3.86 23.15
CA ILE A 319 -17.80 -3.51 22.08
C ILE A 319 -18.75 -4.68 21.87
N GLU A 320 -20.05 -4.44 22.13
CA GLU A 320 -21.13 -5.43 21.95
C GLU A 320 -21.96 -5.18 20.67
N LYS A 321 -21.63 -4.13 19.88
CA LYS A 321 -22.35 -3.68 18.67
C LYS A 321 -22.63 -4.80 17.65
N TYR A 322 -21.72 -5.78 17.56
CA TYR A 322 -21.74 -6.88 16.58
C TYR A 322 -22.04 -8.26 17.20
N GLN A 323 -22.57 -8.29 18.42
CA GLN A 323 -22.89 -9.54 19.12
C GLN A 323 -23.86 -10.43 18.32
N LYS A 324 -24.79 -9.84 17.55
CA LYS A 324 -25.76 -10.59 16.71
C LYS A 324 -25.10 -11.31 15.54
N GLN A 325 -23.94 -10.84 15.09
CA GLN A 325 -23.13 -11.40 14.01
C GLN A 325 -22.02 -12.33 14.53
N SER A 326 -22.11 -12.74 15.81
CA SER A 326 -21.07 -13.51 16.51
C SER A 326 -19.69 -12.84 16.46
N TRP A 327 -19.65 -11.53 16.71
CA TRP A 327 -18.40 -10.77 16.85
C TRP A 327 -18.40 -9.92 18.12
N TYR A 328 -17.38 -10.13 18.95
CA TYR A 328 -17.19 -9.47 20.24
C TYR A 328 -15.92 -8.62 20.18
N GLY A 329 -16.10 -7.30 20.15
CA GLY A 329 -15.00 -6.37 19.91
C GLY A 329 -14.35 -5.82 21.18
N LEU A 330 -13.08 -5.45 21.07
CA LEU A 330 -12.28 -4.79 22.08
C LEU A 330 -11.53 -3.62 21.45
N GLN A 331 -11.83 -2.40 21.87
CA GLN A 331 -10.98 -1.24 21.63
C GLN A 331 -9.90 -1.19 22.72
N VAL A 332 -8.64 -1.07 22.32
CA VAL A 332 -7.47 -1.07 23.20
C VAL A 332 -6.35 -0.25 22.59
N SER A 333 -5.47 0.30 23.43
CA SER A 333 -4.24 0.92 22.95
C SER A 333 -3.41 -0.09 22.15
N GLN A 334 -3.05 0.28 20.92
CA GLN A 334 -2.14 -0.46 20.03
C GLN A 334 -0.87 -0.91 20.76
N ARG A 335 -0.38 -0.04 21.64
CA ARG A 335 0.82 -0.27 22.42
C ARG A 335 0.65 -1.39 23.45
N LEU A 336 -0.46 -1.40 24.20
CA LEU A 336 -0.74 -2.44 25.20
C LEU A 336 -0.88 -3.79 24.49
N PHE A 337 -1.65 -3.82 23.40
CA PHE A 337 -1.84 -5.02 22.59
C PHE A 337 -0.51 -5.55 22.04
N TRP A 338 0.28 -4.71 21.35
CA TRP A 338 1.56 -5.11 20.75
C TRP A 338 2.57 -5.67 21.76
N HIS A 339 2.70 -5.05 22.95
CA HIS A 339 3.63 -5.55 23.97
C HIS A 339 3.19 -6.87 24.61
N ALA A 340 1.88 -7.12 24.70
CA ALA A 340 1.34 -8.37 25.24
C ALA A 340 1.33 -9.52 24.22
N THR A 341 0.90 -9.27 22.98
CA THR A 341 0.69 -10.34 21.97
C THR A 341 1.84 -10.51 20.98
N VAL A 342 2.51 -9.44 20.54
CA VAL A 342 3.50 -9.51 19.44
C VAL A 342 4.95 -9.48 19.92
N ALA A 343 5.27 -8.61 20.89
CA ALA A 343 6.66 -8.31 21.24
C ALA A 343 7.46 -9.56 21.68
N ASN A 344 6.86 -10.40 22.52
CA ASN A 344 7.51 -11.59 23.08
C ASN A 344 7.20 -12.91 22.33
N ALA A 345 6.10 -13.00 21.58
CA ALA A 345 5.69 -14.22 20.87
C ALA A 345 6.57 -14.52 19.63
N ASN A 346 6.80 -15.78 19.28
CA ASN A 346 7.49 -16.09 18.02
C ASN A 346 6.59 -15.75 16.81
N ILE A 347 7.10 -14.98 15.85
CA ILE A 347 6.37 -14.59 14.62
C ILE A 347 6.92 -15.23 13.33
N SER A 348 7.90 -16.13 13.42
CA SER A 348 8.37 -16.93 12.28
C SER A 348 7.25 -17.84 11.77
N ARG A 349 7.18 -18.03 10.44
CA ARG A 349 6.01 -18.63 9.78
C ARG A 349 6.27 -19.95 9.07
N ASP A 350 7.50 -20.40 9.00
CA ASP A 350 7.88 -21.55 8.17
C ASP A 350 7.18 -22.83 8.65
N GLY A 351 6.27 -23.36 7.83
CA GLY A 351 5.45 -24.53 8.15
C GLY A 351 4.22 -24.24 9.02
N THR A 352 3.83 -22.97 9.21
CA THR A 352 2.66 -22.59 10.04
C THR A 352 1.34 -22.57 9.26
N GLY A 353 1.37 -22.52 7.93
CA GLY A 353 0.18 -22.27 7.12
C GLY A 353 -0.36 -20.84 7.27
N THR A 354 0.52 -19.87 7.54
CA THR A 354 0.23 -18.43 7.64
C THR A 354 1.13 -17.57 6.74
N GLU A 355 1.86 -18.22 5.83
CA GLU A 355 2.95 -17.62 5.04
C GLU A 355 2.44 -16.52 4.10
N THR A 356 3.00 -15.32 4.22
CA THR A 356 2.64 -14.14 3.42
C THR A 356 3.02 -14.31 1.96
N GLY A 357 2.33 -13.57 1.08
CA GLY A 357 2.73 -13.43 -0.32
C GLY A 357 4.11 -12.81 -0.56
N ARG A 358 4.72 -12.22 0.49
CA ARG A 358 5.90 -11.34 0.45
C ARG A 358 6.86 -11.58 1.63
N PRO A 359 8.16 -11.21 1.51
CA PRO A 359 9.09 -10.99 2.63
C PRO A 359 8.55 -10.09 3.76
N SER A 360 9.17 -10.25 4.93
CA SER A 360 8.88 -9.56 6.19
C SER A 360 9.14 -8.05 6.10
N THR A 361 8.12 -7.22 5.84
CA THR A 361 8.34 -5.79 5.53
C THR A 361 7.95 -4.89 6.72
N PRO A 362 8.91 -4.23 7.42
CA PRO A 362 8.63 -3.45 8.64
C PRO A 362 7.61 -2.31 8.45
N GLY A 363 7.80 -1.45 7.45
CA GLY A 363 6.88 -0.33 7.24
C GLY A 363 5.46 -0.80 6.91
N PHE A 364 5.27 -1.92 6.23
CA PHE A 364 3.94 -2.47 5.99
C PHE A 364 3.17 -2.79 7.30
N GLN A 365 3.88 -3.15 8.36
CA GLN A 365 3.28 -3.24 9.69
C GLN A 365 2.91 -1.85 10.23
N ASP A 366 3.82 -0.89 10.14
CA ASP A 366 3.58 0.49 10.57
C ASP A 366 2.41 1.13 9.81
N ALA A 367 2.21 0.81 8.53
CA ALA A 367 1.13 1.34 7.69
C ALA A 367 -0.23 0.93 8.27
N ASN A 368 -0.43 -0.37 8.48
CA ASN A 368 -1.63 -0.89 9.12
C ASN A 368 -1.82 -0.32 10.53
N MET A 369 -0.74 -0.09 11.30
CA MET A 369 -0.82 0.56 12.61
C MET A 369 -1.18 2.06 12.52
N ILE A 370 -0.78 2.79 11.46
CA ILE A 370 -1.28 4.14 11.18
C ILE A 370 -2.76 4.08 10.79
N THR A 371 -3.14 3.25 9.81
CA THR A 371 -4.52 3.07 9.33
C THR A 371 -5.49 2.79 10.49
N LEU A 372 -5.18 1.79 11.33
CA LEU A 372 -5.97 1.43 12.51
C LEU A 372 -6.07 2.56 13.54
N ARG A 373 -5.01 3.38 13.69
CA ARG A 373 -5.00 4.54 14.60
C ARG A 373 -5.88 5.67 14.06
N VAL A 374 -5.74 5.99 12.78
CA VAL A 374 -6.49 7.07 12.12
C VAL A 374 -7.99 6.78 12.22
N ALA A 375 -8.42 5.57 11.83
CA ALA A 375 -9.82 5.15 11.91
C ALA A 375 -10.43 5.14 13.34
N CYS A 376 -9.59 5.03 14.38
CA CYS A 376 -10.01 5.15 15.78
C CYS A 376 -9.93 6.57 16.36
N SER A 377 -9.36 7.55 15.62
CA SER A 377 -9.15 8.92 16.09
C SER A 377 -9.86 10.00 15.28
N THR A 378 -10.39 9.68 14.08
CA THR A 378 -11.27 10.58 13.34
C THR A 378 -12.62 10.74 14.05
N VAL A 379 -13.18 11.96 14.00
CA VAL A 379 -14.46 12.31 14.66
C VAL A 379 -15.61 11.55 14.02
N THR A 380 -15.69 11.58 12.69
CA THR A 380 -16.49 10.66 11.89
C THR A 380 -15.66 9.40 11.68
N GLN A 381 -16.21 8.22 11.96
CA GLN A 381 -15.51 6.97 11.62
C GLN A 381 -15.53 6.79 10.09
N PRO A 382 -14.42 6.36 9.44
CA PRO A 382 -14.43 6.04 8.02
C PRO A 382 -15.39 4.85 7.76
N HIS A 383 -15.92 4.79 6.54
CA HIS A 383 -16.77 3.69 6.08
C HIS A 383 -16.24 3.22 4.71
N PRO A 384 -15.62 2.03 4.62
CA PRO A 384 -15.43 1.04 5.68
C PRO A 384 -14.45 1.49 6.79
N MET A 385 -14.61 0.97 8.01
CA MET A 385 -13.65 1.22 9.08
C MET A 385 -12.64 0.06 9.20
N PRO A 386 -11.32 0.28 9.02
CA PRO A 386 -10.32 -0.78 9.20
C PRO A 386 -10.19 -1.20 10.67
N VAL A 387 -10.20 -2.51 10.90
CA VAL A 387 -10.10 -3.18 12.20
C VAL A 387 -9.28 -4.48 12.07
N VAL A 388 -9.07 -5.19 13.18
CA VAL A 388 -8.42 -6.51 13.20
C VAL A 388 -9.41 -7.57 13.68
N VAL A 389 -9.33 -8.80 13.17
CA VAL A 389 -10.04 -9.96 13.73
C VAL A 389 -9.05 -11.08 14.06
N GLN A 390 -9.35 -11.84 15.11
CA GLN A 390 -8.67 -13.10 15.40
C GLN A 390 -9.30 -14.22 14.57
N SER A 391 -8.58 -14.70 13.55
CA SER A 391 -9.11 -15.67 12.57
C SER A 391 -9.16 -17.10 13.09
N LEU A 392 -8.41 -17.46 14.13
CA LEU A 392 -8.59 -18.73 14.84
C LEU A 392 -9.65 -18.59 15.94
N CYS A 393 -10.87 -19.00 15.63
CA CYS A 393 -11.92 -19.25 16.62
C CYS A 393 -12.80 -20.42 16.18
N CYS A 394 -13.19 -21.26 17.13
CA CYS A 394 -14.23 -22.31 17.12
C CYS A 394 -14.32 -23.34 15.98
N ASP A 395 -14.21 -22.99 14.70
CA ASP A 395 -14.63 -23.88 13.61
C ASP A 395 -13.67 -25.06 13.36
N PHE A 396 -12.46 -25.03 13.93
CA PHE A 396 -11.42 -26.06 13.77
C PHE A 396 -11.30 -27.05 14.94
N THR A 397 -12.17 -26.99 15.96
CA THR A 397 -12.10 -27.94 17.10
C THR A 397 -12.58 -29.36 16.78
N GLU A 398 -13.12 -29.60 15.58
CA GLU A 398 -13.47 -30.94 15.10
C GLU A 398 -12.25 -31.75 14.63
N GLU A 399 -11.21 -31.11 14.06
CA GLU A 399 -10.00 -31.81 13.59
C GLU A 399 -9.10 -32.29 14.74
N LEU A 400 -9.18 -31.64 15.90
CA LEU A 400 -8.48 -32.06 17.11
C LEU A 400 -9.25 -33.19 17.78
N ASN A 401 -8.86 -34.44 17.51
CA ASN A 401 -9.30 -35.64 18.23
C ASN A 401 -8.73 -35.71 19.67
N LEU A 402 -9.07 -34.70 20.46
CA LEU A 402 -8.90 -34.65 21.91
C LEU A 402 -10.28 -34.87 22.55
N ASP A 403 -10.45 -35.97 23.27
CA ASP A 403 -11.72 -36.32 23.93
C ASP A 403 -12.02 -35.43 25.15
N ASN A 404 -11.03 -34.67 25.62
CA ASN A 404 -11.17 -33.75 26.75
C ASN A 404 -11.57 -32.34 26.29
N HIS A 405 -12.81 -31.96 26.61
CA HIS A 405 -13.42 -30.67 26.32
C HIS A 405 -12.68 -29.47 26.95
N ASP A 406 -12.10 -29.64 28.15
CA ASP A 406 -11.49 -28.55 28.90
C ASP A 406 -10.10 -28.22 28.35
N ILE A 407 -9.34 -29.25 27.92
CA ILE A 407 -8.07 -29.07 27.20
C ILE A 407 -8.31 -28.35 25.86
N LYS A 408 -9.34 -28.75 25.11
CA LYS A 408 -9.79 -28.03 23.89
C LYS A 408 -10.12 -26.56 24.18
N THR A 409 -10.84 -26.29 25.26
CA THR A 409 -11.22 -24.94 25.66
C THR A 409 -10.01 -24.09 26.01
N ALA A 410 -9.09 -24.59 26.85
CA ALA A 410 -7.88 -23.87 27.25
C ALA A 410 -6.99 -23.50 26.05
N ALA A 411 -6.70 -24.46 25.17
CA ALA A 411 -5.90 -24.22 23.96
C ALA A 411 -6.55 -23.20 23.01
N THR A 412 -7.89 -23.20 22.92
CA THR A 412 -8.65 -22.24 22.09
C THR A 412 -8.64 -20.82 22.67
N MET A 413 -8.47 -20.67 23.99
CA MET A 413 -8.30 -19.37 24.64
C MET A 413 -6.89 -18.82 24.44
N GLU A 414 -5.84 -19.63 24.65
CA GLU A 414 -4.45 -19.21 24.41
C GLU A 414 -4.23 -18.78 22.95
N GLN A 415 -4.81 -19.51 21.98
CA GLN A 415 -4.80 -19.15 20.57
C GLN A 415 -5.42 -17.76 20.29
N ALA A 416 -6.32 -17.25 21.14
CA ALA A 416 -6.89 -15.92 20.95
C ALA A 416 -5.85 -14.79 21.06
N LEU A 417 -4.76 -15.01 21.80
CA LEU A 417 -3.62 -14.09 21.93
C LEU A 417 -2.56 -14.27 20.83
N ASN A 418 -2.60 -15.37 20.07
CA ASN A 418 -1.58 -15.68 19.07
C ASN A 418 -1.63 -14.67 17.91
N PRO A 419 -0.55 -13.89 17.66
CA PRO A 419 -0.58 -12.81 16.69
C PRO A 419 -0.47 -13.29 15.24
N LEU A 420 -0.04 -14.53 14.98
CA LEU A 420 0.07 -15.09 13.63
C LEU A 420 -1.29 -15.20 12.93
N TYR A 421 -2.36 -15.43 13.70
CA TYR A 421 -3.72 -15.65 13.19
C TYR A 421 -4.61 -14.39 13.21
N LEU A 422 -4.04 -13.25 13.58
CA LEU A 422 -4.69 -11.95 13.42
C LEU A 422 -4.70 -11.57 11.92
N VAL A 423 -5.86 -11.20 11.40
CA VAL A 423 -6.01 -10.70 10.02
C VAL A 423 -6.66 -9.32 10.01
N MET A 424 -6.33 -8.52 9.00
CA MET A 424 -6.98 -7.25 8.73
C MET A 424 -8.45 -7.49 8.34
N ALA A 425 -9.32 -6.56 8.70
CA ALA A 425 -10.76 -6.66 8.50
C ALA A 425 -11.39 -5.27 8.34
N TYR A 426 -12.62 -5.21 7.84
CA TYR A 426 -13.44 -4.01 7.87
C TYR A 426 -14.66 -4.17 8.80
N GLU A 427 -14.90 -3.13 9.60
CA GLU A 427 -16.17 -2.84 10.25
C GLU A 427 -17.00 -1.98 9.28
N GLU A 428 -17.87 -2.62 8.49
CA GLU A 428 -18.73 -1.99 7.46
C GLU A 428 -20.11 -2.67 7.44
N ASN A 429 -21.13 -2.02 6.85
CA ASN A 429 -22.45 -2.58 6.53
C ASN A 429 -23.14 -3.42 7.65
N GLY A 430 -22.94 -3.06 8.92
CA GLY A 430 -23.52 -3.80 10.05
C GLY A 430 -22.86 -5.15 10.36
N THR A 431 -21.69 -5.45 9.79
CA THR A 431 -20.88 -6.64 10.05
C THR A 431 -19.42 -6.27 10.41
N VAL A 432 -18.60 -7.30 10.67
CA VAL A 432 -17.13 -7.23 10.63
C VAL A 432 -16.65 -8.36 9.72
N THR A 433 -15.91 -8.03 8.67
CA THR A 433 -15.53 -9.00 7.61
C THR A 433 -14.01 -9.01 7.40
N PRO A 434 -13.34 -10.17 7.41
CA PRO A 434 -11.91 -10.29 7.10
C PRO A 434 -11.58 -9.78 5.69
N VAL A 435 -10.42 -9.18 5.51
CA VAL A 435 -10.00 -8.60 4.23
C VAL A 435 -9.18 -9.59 3.40
N VAL A 436 -9.50 -9.67 2.10
CA VAL A 436 -8.82 -10.47 1.08
C VAL A 436 -8.30 -9.58 -0.06
N SER A 437 -7.60 -10.15 -1.05
CA SER A 437 -7.33 -9.44 -2.31
C SER A 437 -8.64 -9.13 -3.04
N ASP A 438 -8.85 -7.86 -3.37
CA ASP A 438 -9.79 -7.36 -4.37
C ASP A 438 -9.26 -7.60 -5.80
N PHE A 439 -9.82 -6.88 -6.78
CA PHE A 439 -9.29 -6.76 -8.14
C PHE A 439 -8.74 -5.35 -8.32
N ASP A 440 -7.41 -5.17 -8.22
CA ASP A 440 -6.79 -3.91 -8.61
C ASP A 440 -7.05 -3.67 -10.11
N GLY A 441 -7.67 -2.54 -10.46
CA GLY A 441 -7.79 -2.11 -11.85
C GLY A 441 -6.41 -1.79 -12.43
N PHE A 442 -6.05 -2.39 -13.57
CA PHE A 442 -4.81 -2.05 -14.27
C PHE A 442 -5.06 -0.96 -15.31
N LEU A 443 -5.95 -1.23 -16.27
CA LEU A 443 -6.50 -0.22 -17.18
C LEU A 443 -7.91 -0.57 -17.66
N MET A 444 -8.61 0.44 -18.15
CA MET A 444 -9.88 0.32 -18.87
C MET A 444 -9.70 0.92 -20.26
N GLY A 445 -10.34 0.34 -21.26
CA GLY A 445 -10.32 0.87 -22.62
C GLY A 445 -11.65 0.66 -23.33
N TRP A 446 -11.94 1.52 -24.30
CA TRP A 446 -13.24 1.53 -24.99
C TRP A 446 -13.17 2.07 -26.41
N ARG A 447 -14.28 1.94 -27.13
CA ARG A 447 -14.48 2.49 -28.49
C ARG A 447 -15.84 3.18 -28.62
N ARG A 448 -15.89 4.22 -29.48
CA ARG A 448 -17.10 5.00 -29.87
C ARG A 448 -17.66 5.94 -28.80
N GLU A 449 -18.67 6.72 -29.23
CA GLU A 449 -19.45 7.74 -28.52
C GLU A 449 -20.05 7.34 -27.16
N ALA A 450 -20.13 6.04 -26.86
CA ALA A 450 -20.67 5.53 -25.58
C ALA A 450 -19.96 6.13 -24.36
N LEU A 451 -18.70 6.55 -24.54
CA LEU A 451 -17.96 7.38 -23.60
C LEU A 451 -17.39 8.59 -24.35
N TRP A 452 -18.24 9.58 -24.69
CA TRP A 452 -17.73 10.92 -24.96
C TRP A 452 -17.26 11.55 -23.64
N PHE A 453 -16.02 12.05 -23.64
CA PHE A 453 -15.38 12.54 -22.42
C PHE A 453 -15.94 13.91 -22.03
N GLY A 454 -15.90 14.89 -22.92
CA GLY A 454 -16.45 16.24 -22.67
C GLY A 454 -15.76 17.00 -21.51
N CYS A 455 -14.71 16.43 -20.94
CA CYS A 455 -13.92 16.92 -19.83
C CYS A 455 -12.46 16.48 -20.02
N ASN A 456 -11.51 17.32 -19.58
CA ASN A 456 -10.09 16.99 -19.58
C ASN A 456 -9.73 16.26 -18.28
N LEU A 457 -8.52 15.69 -18.21
CA LEU A 457 -7.88 15.37 -16.93
C LEU A 457 -7.84 16.64 -16.05
N PRO A 458 -8.09 16.56 -14.73
CA PRO A 458 -7.96 17.72 -13.84
C PRO A 458 -6.53 18.28 -13.87
N ARG A 459 -6.35 19.60 -13.77
CA ARG A 459 -5.03 20.24 -13.92
C ARG A 459 -4.03 19.73 -12.89
N GLU A 460 -4.51 19.47 -11.68
CA GLU A 460 -3.75 18.93 -10.57
C GLU A 460 -3.24 17.50 -10.87
N GLN A 461 -3.93 16.76 -11.73
CA GLN A 461 -3.49 15.46 -12.25
C GLN A 461 -2.62 15.57 -13.51
N GLU A 462 -2.83 16.59 -14.35
CA GLU A 462 -1.94 16.94 -15.47
C GLU A 462 -0.53 17.32 -14.95
N ASP A 463 -0.48 18.20 -13.94
CA ASP A 463 0.73 18.60 -13.22
C ASP A 463 1.40 17.39 -12.53
N LEU A 464 0.62 16.53 -11.85
CA LEU A 464 1.14 15.33 -11.19
C LEU A 464 1.67 14.29 -12.20
N MET A 465 1.09 14.21 -13.40
CA MET A 465 1.55 13.35 -14.48
C MET A 465 2.85 13.89 -15.11
N MET A 466 2.97 15.21 -15.32
CA MET A 466 4.25 15.82 -15.74
C MET A 466 5.34 15.57 -14.68
N TRP A 467 5.04 15.81 -13.40
CA TRP A 467 5.93 15.49 -12.29
C TRP A 467 6.37 14.02 -12.31
N CYS A 468 5.43 13.09 -12.56
CA CYS A 468 5.74 11.67 -12.69
C CYS A 468 6.75 11.41 -13.82
N VAL A 469 6.56 12.03 -14.99
CA VAL A 469 7.49 11.93 -16.14
C VAL A 469 8.89 12.46 -15.78
N GLU A 470 9.00 13.60 -15.09
CA GLU A 470 10.28 14.14 -14.60
C GLU A 470 10.94 13.22 -13.57
N GLN A 471 10.16 12.57 -12.70
CA GLN A 471 10.67 11.64 -11.70
C GLN A 471 11.14 10.31 -12.31
N VAL A 472 10.43 9.82 -13.35
CA VAL A 472 10.89 8.70 -14.18
C VAL A 472 12.23 9.03 -14.83
N GLU A 473 12.34 10.17 -15.51
CA GLU A 473 13.57 10.66 -16.13
C GLU A 473 14.73 10.72 -15.13
N SER A 474 14.50 11.32 -13.96
CA SER A 474 15.48 11.41 -12.89
C SER A 474 16.00 10.04 -12.41
N ILE A 475 15.18 8.98 -12.47
CA ILE A 475 15.63 7.60 -12.18
C ILE A 475 16.49 7.06 -13.31
N LEU A 476 16.05 7.23 -14.56
CA LEU A 476 16.71 6.70 -15.75
C LEU A 476 18.07 7.36 -16.03
N GLU A 477 18.25 8.63 -15.64
CA GLU A 477 19.54 9.33 -15.67
C GLU A 477 20.49 8.82 -14.58
N ARG A 478 20.04 8.78 -13.31
CA ARG A 478 20.83 8.22 -12.19
C ARG A 478 21.15 6.73 -12.34
N GLN A 479 20.42 5.99 -13.17
CA GLN A 479 20.75 4.60 -13.54
C GLN A 479 22.04 4.50 -14.37
N LYS A 480 22.35 5.51 -15.20
CA LYS A 480 23.59 5.56 -16.00
C LYS A 480 24.82 5.86 -15.13
N GLU A 481 24.65 6.71 -14.12
CA GLU A 481 25.70 7.07 -13.15
C GLU A 481 25.93 5.98 -12.10
N SER A 482 24.85 5.34 -11.65
CA SER A 482 24.87 4.31 -10.61
C SER A 482 23.94 3.14 -10.97
N PRO A 483 24.46 2.09 -11.62
CA PRO A 483 23.75 0.83 -11.88
C PRO A 483 23.64 -0.07 -10.63
N ALA A 484 23.56 0.54 -9.44
CA ALA A 484 23.28 -0.14 -8.18
C ALA A 484 22.01 -1.00 -8.29
N ALA A 485 22.00 -2.14 -7.60
CA ALA A 485 21.00 -3.22 -7.73
C ALA A 485 19.58 -2.89 -7.18
N ASP A 486 19.27 -1.60 -7.07
CA ASP A 486 18.02 -1.05 -6.58
C ASP A 486 16.85 -1.30 -7.54
N THR A 487 15.74 -1.83 -7.03
CA THR A 487 14.48 -2.01 -7.76
C THR A 487 13.85 -0.69 -8.17
N TRP A 488 12.92 -0.71 -9.13
CA TRP A 488 12.13 0.47 -9.52
C TRP A 488 11.46 1.09 -8.30
N THR A 489 10.79 0.22 -7.54
CA THR A 489 10.21 0.51 -6.23
C THR A 489 11.16 1.29 -5.31
N PHE A 490 12.41 0.84 -5.12
CA PHE A 490 13.35 1.55 -4.23
C PHE A 490 13.75 2.92 -4.75
N ARG A 491 13.95 3.08 -6.06
CA ARG A 491 14.31 4.38 -6.62
C ARG A 491 13.16 5.40 -6.53
N TRP A 492 11.91 4.94 -6.57
CA TRP A 492 10.73 5.79 -6.31
C TRP A 492 10.52 6.10 -4.82
N LEU A 493 10.85 5.15 -3.92
CA LEU A 493 10.81 5.38 -2.46
C LEU A 493 11.65 6.60 -2.04
N GLU A 494 12.86 6.74 -2.57
CA GLU A 494 13.74 7.88 -2.27
C GLU A 494 13.21 9.20 -2.85
N ILE A 495 12.50 9.16 -3.99
CA ILE A 495 11.83 10.33 -4.56
C ILE A 495 10.68 10.80 -3.64
N LEU A 496 9.79 9.91 -3.19
CA LEU A 496 8.71 10.31 -2.29
C LEU A 496 9.22 10.88 -0.95
N LYS A 497 10.30 10.32 -0.39
CA LYS A 497 10.96 10.88 0.80
C LYS A 497 11.50 12.28 0.55
N ARG A 498 12.13 12.51 -0.61
CA ARG A 498 12.67 13.82 -1.02
C ARG A 498 11.55 14.84 -1.22
N GLU A 499 10.55 14.52 -2.03
CA GLU A 499 9.50 15.50 -2.40
C GLU A 499 8.58 15.86 -1.24
N ALA A 500 8.21 14.91 -0.39
CA ALA A 500 7.42 15.23 0.78
C ALA A 500 8.25 15.75 1.99
N HIS A 501 9.59 15.80 1.86
CA HIS A 501 10.44 16.71 2.65
C HIS A 501 10.39 18.14 2.07
N ASN A 502 10.42 18.30 0.74
CA ASN A 502 10.18 19.60 0.07
C ASN A 502 8.76 20.15 0.36
N GLY A 503 7.83 19.26 0.73
CA GLY A 503 6.47 19.59 1.16
C GLY A 503 5.38 19.07 0.21
N PHE A 504 5.77 18.60 -0.98
CA PHE A 504 4.86 18.07 -1.99
C PHE A 504 4.14 16.82 -1.47
N ARG A 505 2.81 16.89 -1.47
CA ARG A 505 1.89 15.76 -1.27
C ARG A 505 0.61 16.08 -2.07
N PRO A 506 0.31 15.36 -3.16
CA PRO A 506 -0.98 15.51 -3.82
C PRO A 506 -2.10 15.00 -2.91
N GLU A 507 -3.28 15.59 -3.03
CA GLU A 507 -4.49 15.01 -2.46
C GLU A 507 -4.88 13.79 -3.29
N ILE A 508 -5.05 12.63 -2.64
CA ILE A 508 -5.45 11.38 -3.29
C ILE A 508 -6.97 11.26 -3.15
N PRO A 509 -7.74 11.24 -4.25
CA PRO A 509 -9.20 11.08 -4.18
C PRO A 509 -9.60 9.72 -3.58
N GLU A 510 -10.85 9.60 -3.12
CA GLU A 510 -11.38 8.38 -2.45
C GLU A 510 -11.15 7.11 -3.26
N TYR A 511 -11.45 7.14 -4.55
CA TYR A 511 -11.22 6.04 -5.49
C TYR A 511 -9.91 6.18 -6.28
N GLY A 512 -8.95 6.98 -5.80
CA GLY A 512 -7.69 7.27 -6.49
C GLY A 512 -7.83 8.21 -7.69
N PHE A 513 -6.76 8.31 -8.48
CA PHE A 513 -6.68 9.21 -9.63
C PHE A 513 -7.45 8.70 -10.85
N GLY A 514 -7.76 9.60 -11.79
CA GLY A 514 -8.60 9.35 -12.95
C GLY A 514 -9.02 10.63 -13.66
N ASP A 515 -9.20 10.58 -14.98
CA ASP A 515 -10.05 11.54 -15.67
C ASP A 515 -11.50 11.45 -15.10
N PRO A 516 -12.34 12.51 -15.21
CA PRO A 516 -13.63 12.53 -14.52
C PRO A 516 -14.60 11.42 -14.95
N LYS A 517 -14.48 10.90 -16.19
CA LYS A 517 -15.30 9.79 -16.70
C LYS A 517 -14.82 8.46 -16.11
N SER A 518 -13.51 8.20 -16.20
CA SER A 518 -12.87 7.01 -15.65
C SER A 518 -13.04 6.92 -14.13
N TYR A 519 -12.95 8.05 -13.43
CA TYR A 519 -13.21 8.17 -12.00
C TYR A 519 -14.67 7.82 -11.67
N GLY A 520 -15.65 8.47 -12.32
CA GLY A 520 -17.07 8.21 -12.09
C GLY A 520 -17.47 6.75 -12.37
N ILE A 521 -16.90 6.12 -13.40
CA ILE A 521 -17.11 4.69 -13.68
C ILE A 521 -16.57 3.82 -12.54
N MET A 522 -15.37 4.09 -12.02
CA MET A 522 -14.76 3.28 -10.95
C MET A 522 -15.40 3.54 -9.59
N GLU A 523 -15.86 4.77 -9.32
CA GLU A 523 -16.70 5.10 -8.17
C GLU A 523 -17.99 4.26 -8.17
N GLN A 524 -18.71 4.21 -9.30
CA GLN A 524 -19.93 3.42 -9.41
C GLN A 524 -19.66 1.91 -9.39
N ALA A 525 -18.51 1.45 -9.91
CA ALA A 525 -18.06 0.07 -9.75
C ALA A 525 -17.86 -0.29 -8.27
N ALA A 526 -17.15 0.57 -7.52
CA ALA A 526 -16.85 0.35 -6.11
C ALA A 526 -18.12 0.38 -5.23
N LYS A 527 -19.05 1.31 -5.51
CA LYS A 527 -20.36 1.38 -4.81
C LYS A 527 -21.20 0.13 -5.07
N ARG A 528 -21.37 -0.25 -6.34
CA ARG A 528 -22.21 -1.39 -6.74
C ARG A 528 -21.63 -2.75 -6.31
N LEU A 529 -20.30 -2.85 -6.21
CA LEU A 529 -19.58 -4.05 -5.76
C LEU A 529 -19.15 -3.99 -4.28
N SER A 530 -19.63 -3.02 -3.51
CA SER A 530 -19.28 -2.82 -2.09
C SER A 530 -19.66 -3.98 -1.17
N ASN A 531 -20.61 -4.84 -1.58
CA ASN A 531 -21.03 -6.03 -0.86
C ASN A 531 -19.97 -7.15 -0.86
N THR A 532 -19.18 -7.25 -1.93
CA THR A 532 -18.02 -8.16 -2.05
C THR A 532 -16.68 -7.45 -1.86
N GLY A 533 -16.67 -6.12 -2.02
CA GLY A 533 -15.45 -5.33 -2.12
C GLY A 533 -14.59 -5.70 -3.33
N ALA A 534 -15.17 -6.31 -4.37
CA ALA A 534 -14.43 -6.82 -5.52
C ALA A 534 -13.62 -5.75 -6.26
N VAL A 535 -14.11 -4.51 -6.25
CA VAL A 535 -13.40 -3.31 -6.70
C VAL A 535 -13.56 -2.28 -5.59
N ARG A 536 -12.47 -1.63 -5.16
CA ARG A 536 -12.52 -0.53 -4.18
C ARG A 536 -11.75 0.73 -4.57
N HIS A 537 -11.07 0.73 -5.72
CA HIS A 537 -10.35 1.91 -6.23
C HIS A 537 -10.22 1.88 -7.75
N GLY A 538 -9.82 3.01 -8.31
CA GLY A 538 -9.55 3.25 -9.72
C GLY A 538 -8.34 2.48 -10.27
N SER A 539 -8.03 2.76 -11.54
CA SER A 539 -7.06 1.99 -12.32
C SER A 539 -5.62 2.54 -12.24
N GLU A 540 -4.65 1.64 -12.12
CA GLU A 540 -3.21 1.90 -12.00
C GLU A 540 -2.61 2.71 -13.18
N CYS A 541 -3.28 2.75 -14.35
CA CYS A 541 -2.95 3.66 -15.45
C CYS A 541 -2.94 5.15 -15.06
N PHE A 542 -3.71 5.55 -14.04
CA PHE A 542 -3.73 6.92 -13.49
C PHE A 542 -2.87 7.11 -12.24
N ASN A 543 -2.20 6.07 -11.75
CA ASN A 543 -1.39 6.16 -10.52
C ASN A 543 -0.05 6.88 -10.80
N TYR A 544 -0.12 8.20 -10.92
CA TYR A 544 1.03 9.07 -11.21
C TYR A 544 1.88 9.35 -9.97
N TYR A 545 1.29 9.34 -8.77
CA TYR A 545 2.02 9.58 -7.52
C TYR A 545 2.92 8.39 -7.12
N PHE A 546 2.49 7.16 -7.41
CA PHE A 546 3.29 5.96 -7.20
C PHE A 546 3.08 4.92 -8.32
N PRO A 547 3.62 5.16 -9.53
CA PRO A 547 3.51 4.23 -10.64
C PRO A 547 4.26 2.92 -10.35
N GLN A 548 3.55 1.79 -10.45
CA GLN A 548 4.04 0.52 -9.94
C GLN A 548 4.87 -0.31 -10.94
N GLU A 549 5.56 -1.33 -10.42
CA GLU A 549 6.07 -2.44 -11.23
C GLU A 549 4.90 -3.21 -11.89
N ILE A 550 5.11 -3.63 -13.15
CA ILE A 550 4.13 -4.37 -13.94
C ILE A 550 4.18 -5.85 -13.53
N ASP A 551 3.03 -6.45 -13.24
CA ASP A 551 2.89 -7.86 -12.89
C ASP A 551 3.16 -8.79 -14.09
N ASP A 552 3.67 -10.00 -13.84
CA ASP A 552 3.94 -10.98 -14.90
C ASP A 552 2.67 -11.45 -15.64
N ASN A 553 1.50 -11.32 -15.00
CA ASN A 553 0.21 -11.83 -15.49
C ASN A 553 -0.95 -10.87 -15.17
N PHE A 554 -1.94 -10.81 -16.07
CA PHE A 554 -3.15 -9.99 -15.96
C PHE A 554 -4.41 -10.82 -16.20
N LEU A 555 -5.55 -10.28 -15.79
CA LEU A 555 -6.89 -10.80 -16.10
C LEU A 555 -7.62 -9.79 -17.00
N LEU A 556 -7.90 -10.17 -18.25
CA LEU A 556 -8.80 -9.43 -19.12
C LEU A 556 -10.24 -9.85 -18.85
N ILE A 557 -11.16 -8.89 -18.84
CA ILE A 557 -12.61 -9.09 -18.78
C ILE A 557 -13.26 -8.26 -19.89
N SER A 558 -13.96 -8.94 -20.81
CA SER A 558 -14.70 -8.35 -21.93
C SER A 558 -15.63 -9.38 -22.55
N ASP A 559 -16.84 -8.97 -22.95
CA ASP A 559 -17.80 -9.85 -23.62
C ASP A 559 -17.25 -10.44 -24.93
N THR A 560 -16.30 -9.74 -25.57
CA THR A 560 -15.68 -10.14 -26.84
C THR A 560 -14.85 -11.42 -26.73
N LEU A 561 -14.39 -11.79 -25.52
CA LEU A 561 -13.65 -13.02 -25.26
C LEU A 561 -14.61 -14.23 -25.28
N LYS A 562 -14.24 -15.29 -26.01
CA LYS A 562 -15.00 -16.53 -26.16
C LYS A 562 -14.08 -17.74 -25.94
N PRO A 563 -14.59 -18.88 -25.42
CA PRO A 563 -15.97 -19.15 -25.02
C PRO A 563 -16.35 -18.57 -23.65
N VAL A 564 -15.38 -18.04 -22.90
CA VAL A 564 -15.58 -17.41 -21.58
C VAL A 564 -15.17 -15.94 -21.67
N PRO A 565 -15.95 -14.98 -21.13
CA PRO A 565 -15.72 -13.54 -21.26
C PRO A 565 -14.57 -12.99 -20.39
N TRP A 566 -13.61 -13.84 -20.00
CA TRP A 566 -12.40 -13.46 -19.29
C TRP A 566 -11.25 -14.43 -19.57
N ARG A 567 -10.01 -13.92 -19.59
CA ARG A 567 -8.78 -14.68 -19.85
C ARG A 567 -7.63 -14.16 -18.99
N TYR A 568 -6.86 -15.06 -18.38
CA TYR A 568 -5.55 -14.71 -17.82
C TYR A 568 -4.50 -14.74 -18.94
N VAL A 569 -3.60 -13.75 -18.95
CA VAL A 569 -2.56 -13.55 -19.96
C VAL A 569 -1.26 -13.08 -19.31
N ASN A 570 -0.11 -13.26 -19.98
CA ASN A 570 1.14 -12.60 -19.62
C ASN A 570 1.27 -11.18 -20.23
N VAL A 571 2.35 -10.45 -19.90
CA VAL A 571 2.62 -9.09 -20.40
C VAL A 571 2.64 -9.01 -21.93
N GLN A 572 3.26 -9.97 -22.61
CA GLN A 572 3.43 -9.96 -24.08
C GLN A 572 2.12 -10.29 -24.80
N GLU A 573 1.34 -11.23 -24.27
CA GLU A 573 -0.02 -11.51 -24.71
C GLU A 573 -0.94 -10.29 -24.50
N LEU A 574 -0.82 -9.59 -23.35
CA LEU A 574 -1.56 -8.35 -23.10
C LEU A 574 -1.21 -7.27 -24.13
N GLN A 575 0.08 -7.02 -24.38
CA GLN A 575 0.53 -6.05 -25.38
C GLN A 575 0.02 -6.39 -26.79
N SER A 576 0.04 -7.67 -27.20
CA SER A 576 -0.54 -8.10 -28.48
C SER A 576 -2.04 -7.82 -28.55
N ILE A 577 -2.80 -8.17 -27.52
CA ILE A 577 -4.25 -7.96 -27.49
C ILE A 577 -4.58 -6.45 -27.45
N LEU A 578 -3.83 -5.63 -26.72
CA LEU A 578 -4.03 -4.18 -26.70
C LEU A 578 -3.71 -3.53 -28.06
N SER A 579 -2.67 -4.01 -28.77
CA SER A 579 -2.34 -3.60 -30.14
C SER A 579 -3.46 -3.96 -31.13
N GLU A 580 -3.96 -5.20 -31.09
CA GLU A 580 -5.15 -5.63 -31.84
C GLU A 580 -6.40 -4.77 -31.51
N LYS A 581 -6.52 -4.31 -30.26
CA LYS A 581 -7.65 -3.49 -29.82
C LYS A 581 -7.56 -2.05 -30.30
N ILE A 582 -6.36 -1.45 -30.36
CA ILE A 582 -6.14 -0.15 -31.02
C ILE A 582 -6.57 -0.24 -32.50
N ALA A 583 -6.23 -1.32 -33.19
CA ALA A 583 -6.69 -1.57 -34.57
C ALA A 583 -8.21 -1.85 -34.69
N GLU A 584 -8.88 -2.35 -33.64
CA GLU A 584 -10.35 -2.38 -33.51
C GLU A 584 -10.98 -1.01 -33.15
N GLY A 585 -10.18 0.04 -33.04
CA GLY A 585 -10.60 1.40 -32.66
C GLY A 585 -10.87 1.60 -31.17
N PHE A 586 -10.24 0.80 -30.30
CA PHE A 586 -10.22 1.07 -28.86
C PHE A 586 -9.13 2.09 -28.50
N VAL A 587 -9.41 2.86 -27.46
CA VAL A 587 -8.46 3.74 -26.76
C VAL A 587 -8.46 3.44 -25.26
N PHE A 588 -7.34 3.70 -24.61
CA PHE A 588 -7.13 3.53 -23.17
C PHE A 588 -5.98 4.43 -22.70
N PRO A 589 -6.00 4.92 -21.45
CA PRO A 589 -4.87 5.60 -20.84
C PRO A 589 -3.75 4.60 -20.53
N LEU A 590 -2.49 5.06 -20.60
CA LEU A 590 -1.31 4.33 -20.14
C LEU A 590 -0.58 5.15 -19.07
N ASN A 591 -0.04 4.50 -18.04
CA ASN A 591 0.83 5.18 -17.09
C ASN A 591 2.15 5.56 -17.80
N PRO A 592 2.63 6.83 -17.76
CA PRO A 592 3.87 7.23 -18.43
C PRO A 592 5.09 6.41 -17.99
N LYS A 593 5.11 5.92 -16.74
CA LYS A 593 6.12 4.98 -16.27
C LYS A 593 6.20 3.74 -17.15
N TRP A 594 5.08 3.15 -17.57
CA TRP A 594 5.10 1.96 -18.43
C TRP A 594 5.74 2.29 -19.77
N VAL A 595 5.29 3.38 -20.39
CA VAL A 595 5.75 3.89 -21.69
C VAL A 595 7.26 4.15 -21.70
N LEU A 596 7.81 4.62 -20.59
CA LEU A 596 9.22 5.01 -20.46
C LEU A 596 10.13 3.93 -19.86
N CYS A 597 9.62 3.02 -19.04
CA CYS A 597 10.44 2.07 -18.26
C CYS A 597 10.30 0.61 -18.70
N ASP A 598 9.13 0.17 -19.15
CA ASP A 598 8.82 -1.26 -19.30
C ASP A 598 8.85 -1.68 -20.79
N PRO A 599 9.59 -2.74 -21.17
CA PRO A 599 9.74 -3.16 -22.57
C PRO A 599 8.42 -3.39 -23.30
N GLY A 600 8.35 -2.88 -24.55
CA GLY A 600 7.18 -3.00 -25.44
C GLY A 600 6.09 -1.94 -25.25
N TRP A 601 6.02 -1.25 -24.11
CA TRP A 601 4.94 -0.29 -23.84
C TRP A 601 5.06 1.02 -24.63
N LYS A 602 6.28 1.49 -24.97
CA LYS A 602 6.45 2.61 -25.90
C LYS A 602 5.84 2.33 -27.27
N LYS A 603 6.02 1.10 -27.80
CA LYS A 603 5.43 0.69 -29.07
C LYS A 603 3.90 0.75 -29.02
N LEU A 604 3.29 0.29 -27.92
CA LEU A 604 1.84 0.34 -27.73
C LEU A 604 1.33 1.79 -27.60
N TYR A 605 2.08 2.66 -26.92
CA TYR A 605 1.80 4.10 -26.89
C TYR A 605 1.89 4.71 -28.29
N ASP A 606 2.89 4.38 -29.09
CA ASP A 606 3.06 4.91 -30.45
C ASP A 606 1.94 4.42 -31.40
N GLU A 607 1.53 3.16 -31.30
CA GLU A 607 0.36 2.61 -32.00
C GLU A 607 -0.94 3.32 -31.59
N LEU A 608 -1.12 3.61 -30.29
CA LEU A 608 -2.25 4.38 -29.79
C LEU A 608 -2.21 5.82 -30.34
N MET A 609 -1.08 6.50 -30.21
CA MET A 609 -0.91 7.89 -30.63
C MET A 609 -1.13 8.08 -32.13
N ALA A 610 -0.64 7.15 -32.96
CA ALA A 610 -0.83 7.14 -34.40
C ALA A 610 -2.22 6.66 -34.86
N SER A 611 -3.10 6.17 -33.96
CA SER A 611 -4.43 5.68 -34.33
C SER A 611 -5.33 6.81 -34.83
N ASP A 612 -5.83 6.66 -36.05
CA ASP A 612 -6.80 7.52 -36.74
C ASP A 612 -8.27 7.09 -36.49
N ALA A 613 -8.49 6.16 -35.56
CA ALA A 613 -9.81 5.64 -35.25
C ALA A 613 -10.76 6.73 -34.74
N LEU A 614 -12.04 6.60 -35.07
CA LEU A 614 -13.06 7.60 -34.72
C LEU A 614 -13.13 7.83 -33.21
N TYR A 615 -12.93 9.08 -32.80
CA TYR A 615 -12.81 9.57 -31.41
C TYR A 615 -11.50 9.24 -30.67
N ALA A 616 -10.49 8.69 -31.36
CA ALA A 616 -9.18 8.44 -30.75
C ALA A 616 -8.53 9.75 -30.27
N ASP A 617 -8.44 10.77 -31.13
CA ASP A 617 -7.82 12.06 -30.78
C ASP A 617 -8.48 12.72 -29.57
N LEU A 618 -9.81 12.74 -29.50
CA LEU A 618 -10.54 13.29 -28.36
C LEU A 618 -10.20 12.59 -27.03
N SER A 619 -9.83 11.31 -27.05
CA SER A 619 -9.43 10.60 -25.82
C SER A 619 -7.94 10.78 -25.53
N LYS A 620 -7.08 10.74 -26.56
CA LYS A 620 -5.64 11.01 -26.46
C LYS A 620 -5.35 12.43 -25.94
N ASP A 621 -6.16 13.41 -26.34
CA ASP A 621 -6.05 14.81 -25.92
C ASP A 621 -6.56 15.03 -24.48
N VAL A 622 -7.38 14.12 -23.92
CA VAL A 622 -7.80 14.18 -22.51
C VAL A 622 -6.69 13.74 -21.57
N TRP A 623 -5.95 12.68 -21.91
CA TRP A 623 -4.88 12.14 -21.07
C TRP A 623 -3.50 12.71 -21.37
N TYR A 624 -3.24 13.15 -22.59
CA TYR A 624 -1.96 13.75 -22.96
C TYR A 624 -2.25 15.04 -23.74
N PRO A 625 -2.68 16.14 -23.09
CA PRO A 625 -3.13 17.31 -23.81
C PRO A 625 -1.99 17.91 -24.68
N PRO A 626 -2.21 18.26 -25.96
CA PRO A 626 -1.15 18.77 -26.83
C PRO A 626 -0.46 20.05 -26.33
N TYR A 627 -1.11 20.83 -25.46
CA TYR A 627 -0.54 22.03 -24.85
C TYR A 627 0.36 21.74 -23.63
N SER A 628 0.36 20.51 -23.10
CA SER A 628 1.02 20.15 -21.85
C SER A 628 2.54 19.93 -21.98
N GLY A 629 3.04 19.64 -23.19
CA GLY A 629 4.42 19.21 -23.41
C GLY A 629 4.72 17.75 -23.01
N ILE A 630 3.73 17.00 -22.50
CA ILE A 630 3.93 15.65 -21.95
C ILE A 630 4.26 14.64 -23.06
N ARG A 631 3.69 14.77 -24.26
CA ARG A 631 3.97 13.89 -25.41
C ARG A 631 5.44 14.02 -25.84
N GLU A 632 5.86 15.27 -26.01
CA GLU A 632 7.20 15.69 -26.41
C GLU A 632 8.23 15.24 -25.37
N ARG A 633 7.91 15.39 -24.08
CA ARG A 633 8.79 14.96 -22.99
C ARG A 633 8.94 13.45 -22.91
N ILE A 634 7.85 12.69 -23.09
CA ILE A 634 7.89 11.22 -23.17
C ILE A 634 8.81 10.77 -24.32
N ASP A 635 8.66 11.36 -25.51
CA ASP A 635 9.50 11.04 -26.66
C ASP A 635 10.98 11.40 -26.44
N ASP A 636 11.27 12.57 -25.87
CA ASP A 636 12.65 13.01 -25.62
C ASP A 636 13.35 12.24 -24.48
N ILE A 637 12.61 11.71 -23.51
CA ILE A 637 13.15 10.75 -22.54
C ILE A 637 13.42 9.42 -23.24
N HIS A 638 12.46 8.89 -24.02
CA HIS A 638 12.65 7.62 -24.71
C HIS A 638 13.83 7.63 -25.69
N LYS A 639 14.02 8.71 -26.47
CA LYS A 639 15.19 8.90 -27.35
C LYS A 639 16.54 8.79 -26.60
N ARG A 640 16.60 9.27 -25.35
CA ARG A 640 17.80 9.21 -24.49
C ARG A 640 17.93 7.89 -23.70
N HIS A 641 16.83 7.17 -23.51
CA HIS A 641 16.72 5.97 -22.68
C HIS A 641 15.88 4.88 -23.38
N PRO A 642 16.27 4.40 -24.59
CA PRO A 642 15.40 3.55 -25.42
C PRO A 642 15.16 2.15 -24.83
N HIS A 643 15.99 1.71 -23.87
CA HIS A 643 15.82 0.45 -23.13
C HIS A 643 15.06 0.63 -21.81
N GLY A 644 14.62 1.85 -21.48
CA GLY A 644 13.89 2.15 -20.25
C GLY A 644 14.64 1.83 -18.97
N PHE A 645 13.92 1.30 -17.98
CA PHE A 645 14.48 0.90 -16.71
C PHE A 645 15.14 -0.48 -16.87
N LEU A 646 16.38 -0.60 -16.42
CA LEU A 646 17.15 -1.84 -16.49
C LEU A 646 17.29 -2.42 -15.08
N PRO A 647 16.51 -3.47 -14.72
CA PRO A 647 16.79 -4.25 -13.53
C PRO A 647 18.23 -4.78 -13.58
N ASN A 648 18.93 -4.76 -12.46
CA ASN A 648 20.25 -5.37 -12.41
C ASN A 648 20.10 -6.89 -12.36
N GLU A 649 20.12 -7.54 -13.54
CA GLU A 649 19.94 -8.99 -13.70
C GLU A 649 21.07 -9.83 -13.06
N ASN A 650 22.16 -9.19 -12.63
CA ASN A 650 23.28 -9.85 -11.96
C ASN A 650 23.69 -9.09 -10.68
N PRO A 651 22.94 -9.22 -9.56
CA PRO A 651 23.53 -8.99 -8.25
C PRO A 651 24.81 -9.85 -8.14
N PRO A 652 25.97 -9.29 -7.75
CA PRO A 652 27.26 -9.94 -7.95
C PRO A 652 27.37 -11.25 -7.17
N ASN A 653 27.28 -12.36 -7.90
CA ASN A 653 27.27 -13.73 -7.38
C ASN A 653 28.50 -14.00 -6.48
N GLY A 654 28.28 -14.12 -5.17
CA GLY A 654 29.24 -14.70 -4.23
C GLY A 654 29.56 -13.90 -2.97
N ILE A 655 29.12 -12.65 -2.80
CA ILE A 655 29.42 -11.91 -1.56
C ILE A 655 28.43 -12.29 -0.44
N ALA A 656 28.81 -13.29 0.35
CA ALA A 656 28.17 -13.57 1.64
C ALA A 656 28.57 -12.48 2.67
N VAL A 657 27.80 -11.38 2.73
CA VAL A 657 28.07 -10.24 3.63
C VAL A 657 27.76 -10.61 5.10
N CYS A 658 28.72 -11.24 5.77
CA CYS A 658 28.66 -11.50 7.20
C CYS A 658 29.54 -10.53 8.00
N GLN A 659 28.91 -9.50 8.56
CA GLN A 659 29.32 -8.69 9.73
C GLN A 659 30.62 -7.85 9.69
N THR A 660 30.58 -6.80 10.53
CA THR A 660 31.65 -5.82 10.85
C THR A 660 32.03 -4.85 9.70
N VAL A 661 32.45 -3.61 9.96
CA VAL A 661 32.81 -2.93 11.23
C VAL A 661 31.97 -1.65 11.43
N ALA A 662 32.13 -0.95 12.56
CA ALA A 662 31.16 0.05 13.05
C ALA A 662 31.35 1.48 12.52
N SER A 663 30.23 2.12 12.15
CA SER A 663 29.99 3.56 12.38
C SER A 663 28.49 3.80 12.61
N GLN A 664 28.14 4.71 13.51
CA GLN A 664 26.76 4.91 13.98
C GLN A 664 26.03 6.05 13.27
N THR A 665 25.34 5.73 12.17
CA THR A 665 24.23 6.54 11.65
C THR A 665 23.02 5.65 11.39
N VAL A 666 21.81 6.13 11.67
CA VAL A 666 20.58 5.31 11.68
C VAL A 666 20.23 4.82 10.26
N TYR A 667 20.57 3.56 9.98
CA TYR A 667 20.21 2.86 8.74
C TYR A 667 18.69 2.65 8.63
N SER A 668 18.15 2.79 7.42
CA SER A 668 16.73 2.53 7.15
C SER A 668 16.43 1.02 7.06
N PRO A 669 15.34 0.54 7.70
CA PRO A 669 14.80 -0.83 7.56
C PRO A 669 14.66 -1.33 6.12
N LEU A 670 14.46 -0.42 5.17
CA LEU A 670 14.41 -0.71 3.74
C LEU A 670 15.60 -1.50 3.20
N ARG A 671 16.84 -1.15 3.58
CA ARG A 671 18.03 -1.72 2.94
C ARG A 671 18.17 -3.21 3.21
N GLN A 672 18.06 -3.62 4.48
CA GLN A 672 18.16 -5.02 4.89
C GLN A 672 17.13 -5.95 4.24
N ASN A 673 16.01 -5.41 3.75
CA ASN A 673 14.96 -6.16 3.07
C ASN A 673 15.13 -6.22 1.54
N LEU A 674 15.92 -5.31 0.97
CA LEU A 674 16.28 -5.29 -0.46
C LEU A 674 17.60 -6.00 -0.73
N ASP A 675 18.53 -6.00 0.23
CA ASP A 675 19.76 -6.81 0.23
C ASP A 675 19.46 -8.33 0.12
N ALA A 676 18.21 -8.75 0.39
CA ALA A 676 17.71 -10.11 0.22
C ALA A 676 17.23 -10.46 -1.21
N GLY A 677 17.18 -9.50 -2.14
CA GLY A 677 16.96 -9.75 -3.57
C GLY A 677 15.51 -9.96 -4.04
N GLU A 678 14.50 -9.87 -3.18
CA GLU A 678 13.10 -10.06 -3.58
C GLU A 678 12.43 -8.77 -4.07
N LYS A 679 11.72 -8.83 -5.22
CA LYS A 679 11.00 -7.69 -5.80
C LYS A 679 9.83 -7.25 -4.91
N LEU A 680 9.85 -5.98 -4.51
CA LEU A 680 8.74 -5.34 -3.82
C LEU A 680 7.74 -4.73 -4.84
N THR A 681 6.58 -5.37 -5.07
CA THR A 681 5.51 -4.75 -5.90
C THR A 681 5.10 -3.37 -5.37
N GLY A 682 4.63 -2.50 -6.25
CA GLY A 682 4.60 -1.06 -6.00
C GLY A 682 3.67 -0.57 -4.86
N ASP A 683 2.49 -1.16 -4.64
CA ASP A 683 1.53 -0.71 -3.59
C ASP A 683 2.22 -0.50 -2.24
N VAL A 684 3.18 -1.39 -1.97
CA VAL A 684 3.92 -1.56 -0.72
C VAL A 684 4.93 -0.45 -0.49
N ALA A 685 5.39 0.13 -1.57
CA ALA A 685 6.37 1.17 -1.58
C ALA A 685 5.74 2.56 -1.51
N VAL A 686 4.47 2.73 -1.92
CA VAL A 686 3.66 3.92 -1.55
C VAL A 686 3.74 4.13 -0.04
N ASP A 687 3.44 3.06 0.70
CA ASP A 687 3.26 3.08 2.15
C ASP A 687 4.61 3.21 2.86
N LEU A 688 5.57 2.40 2.44
CA LEU A 688 6.92 2.37 3.01
C LEU A 688 7.67 3.70 2.77
N ALA A 689 7.39 4.40 1.66
CA ALA A 689 7.80 5.80 1.48
C ALA A 689 7.09 6.70 2.48
N GLU A 690 5.74 6.69 2.49
CA GLU A 690 4.97 7.59 3.35
C GLU A 690 5.36 7.45 4.83
N LEU A 691 5.72 6.25 5.26
CA LEU A 691 6.14 5.93 6.62
C LEU A 691 7.56 6.35 6.97
N GLU A 692 8.54 6.08 6.09
CA GLU A 692 9.91 6.58 6.31
C GLU A 692 9.94 8.12 6.24
N LEU A 693 9.11 8.71 5.40
CA LEU A 693 8.81 10.14 5.34
C LEU A 693 8.17 10.67 6.64
N GLU A 694 7.16 9.99 7.17
CA GLU A 694 6.47 10.37 8.40
C GLU A 694 7.40 10.24 9.63
N ASP A 695 8.23 9.21 9.70
CA ASP A 695 9.28 9.14 10.72
C ASP A 695 10.38 10.17 10.49
N TYR A 696 10.80 10.43 9.24
CA TYR A 696 11.72 11.51 8.89
C TYR A 696 11.19 12.88 9.35
N ARG A 697 9.89 13.14 9.17
CA ARG A 697 9.20 14.34 9.68
C ARG A 697 9.30 14.43 11.19
N ARG A 698 9.00 13.35 11.93
CA ARG A 698 9.19 13.29 13.39
C ARG A 698 10.64 13.54 13.81
N ARG A 699 11.62 12.93 13.12
CA ARG A 699 13.07 13.18 13.32
C ARG A 699 13.45 14.64 13.01
N SER A 700 12.83 15.27 12.01
CA SER A 700 13.11 16.64 11.58
C SER A 700 12.55 17.67 12.56
N VAL A 701 11.26 17.55 12.93
CA VAL A 701 10.63 18.38 13.98
C VAL A 701 11.37 18.24 15.31
N ARG A 702 11.74 17.01 15.70
CA ARG A 702 12.53 16.77 16.91
C ARG A 702 13.93 17.40 16.85
N ARG A 703 14.60 17.42 15.68
CA ARG A 703 15.88 18.12 15.50
C ARG A 703 15.72 19.63 15.61
N LYS A 704 14.69 20.23 15.00
CA LYS A 704 14.37 21.66 15.15
C LYS A 704 14.12 22.03 16.61
N LEU A 705 13.27 21.26 17.31
CA LEU A 705 12.94 21.50 18.72
C LEU A 705 14.16 21.34 19.65
N VAL A 706 15.04 20.36 19.41
CA VAL A 706 16.29 20.20 20.18
C VAL A 706 17.28 21.34 19.88
N GLY A 707 17.32 21.83 18.63
CA GLY A 707 18.08 23.03 18.26
C GLY A 707 17.60 24.25 19.05
N GLN A 708 16.30 24.56 19.00
CA GLN A 708 15.68 25.65 19.75
C GLN A 708 15.89 25.53 21.27
N LEU A 709 15.86 24.31 21.83
CA LEU A 709 16.13 24.09 23.26
C LEU A 709 17.60 24.30 23.63
N MET A 710 18.54 24.02 22.71
CA MET A 710 19.97 24.33 22.89
C MET A 710 20.26 25.81 22.68
N GLU A 711 19.58 26.46 21.74
CA GLU A 711 19.67 27.89 21.46
C GLU A 711 19.14 28.72 22.63
N SER A 712 17.97 28.37 23.20
CA SER A 712 17.48 28.95 24.46
C SER A 712 18.51 28.76 25.57
N ARG A 713 19.01 27.54 25.80
CA ARG A 713 20.04 27.30 26.84
C ARG A 713 21.36 28.04 26.62
N LEU A 714 21.69 28.40 25.38
CA LEU A 714 22.83 29.25 25.09
C LEU A 714 22.52 30.72 25.41
N MET A 715 21.30 31.20 25.15
CA MET A 715 20.85 32.52 25.59
C MET A 715 20.81 32.62 27.13
N ASP A 716 20.19 31.65 27.82
CA ASP A 716 20.18 31.56 29.29
C ASP A 716 21.61 31.68 29.86
N MET A 717 22.58 31.03 29.19
CA MET A 717 24.00 31.04 29.60
C MET A 717 24.74 32.33 29.20
N TYR A 718 24.31 33.03 28.15
CA TYR A 718 24.84 34.36 27.81
C TYR A 718 24.34 35.42 28.78
N GLU A 719 23.07 35.35 29.21
CA GLU A 719 22.45 36.27 30.17
C GLU A 719 23.19 36.21 31.52
N ILE A 720 23.45 35.01 32.05
CA ILE A 720 24.28 34.79 33.25
C ILE A 720 25.70 35.39 33.08
N VAL A 721 26.29 35.35 31.89
CA VAL A 721 27.63 35.90 31.61
C VAL A 721 27.62 37.42 31.42
N GLU A 722 26.48 38.04 31.09
CA GLU A 722 26.31 39.49 31.19
C GLU A 722 26.13 39.92 32.66
N GLU A 723 25.30 39.23 33.45
CA GLU A 723 25.14 39.47 34.89
C GLU A 723 26.48 39.37 35.65
N GLU A 724 27.31 38.35 35.36
CA GLU A 724 28.65 38.24 35.95
C GLU A 724 29.58 39.41 35.55
N LYS A 725 29.44 39.99 34.35
CA LYS A 725 30.22 41.16 33.94
C LYS A 725 29.78 42.44 34.65
N GLU A 726 28.47 42.66 34.81
CA GLU A 726 27.96 43.83 35.53
C GLU A 726 28.40 43.78 37.00
N LEU A 727 28.24 42.62 37.65
CA LEU A 727 28.74 42.38 39.01
C LEU A 727 30.27 42.57 39.12
N GLN A 728 31.04 42.18 38.10
CA GLN A 728 32.49 42.42 38.06
C GLN A 728 32.83 43.91 37.88
N GLN A 729 32.11 44.65 37.03
CA GLN A 729 32.30 46.10 36.87
C GLN A 729 31.97 46.87 38.16
N ASP A 730 30.89 46.49 38.86
CA ASP A 730 30.55 47.10 40.16
C ASP A 730 31.64 46.84 41.21
N ASN A 731 32.14 45.61 41.30
CA ASN A 731 33.26 45.26 42.19
C ASN A 731 34.55 46.02 41.82
N ASP A 732 34.87 46.18 40.54
CA ASP A 732 36.03 46.95 40.10
C ASP A 732 35.83 48.46 40.34
N SER A 733 34.60 48.98 40.26
CA SER A 733 34.28 50.36 40.64
C SER A 733 34.53 50.60 42.14
N LEU A 734 34.11 49.66 43.00
CA LEU A 734 34.33 49.68 44.44
C LEU A 734 35.82 49.58 44.78
N CYS A 735 36.56 48.68 44.12
CA CYS A 735 38.01 48.54 44.28
C CYS A 735 38.77 49.82 43.87
N ASN A 736 38.36 50.50 42.81
CA ASN A 736 38.97 51.76 42.39
C ASN A 736 38.61 52.91 43.36
N ARG A 737 37.40 52.93 43.92
CA ARG A 737 36.98 53.89 44.95
C ARG A 737 37.79 53.74 46.24
N ALA A 738 38.19 52.52 46.59
CA ALA A 738 39.04 52.22 47.74
C ALA A 738 40.53 52.60 47.55
N ARG A 739 40.99 52.89 46.32
CA ARG A 739 42.40 53.28 46.04
C ARG A 739 42.63 54.79 46.00
N GLY A 740 41.63 55.60 46.32
CA GLY A 740 41.73 57.06 46.34
C GLY A 740 42.49 57.66 47.53
N SER A 741 42.83 56.88 48.54
CA SER A 741 43.45 57.37 49.78
C SER A 741 44.37 56.34 50.44
N GLU A 742 45.68 56.48 50.26
CA GLU A 742 46.65 56.60 51.36
C GLU A 742 48.06 56.91 50.85
N SER A 743 48.93 57.42 51.73
CA SER A 743 50.23 57.99 51.38
C SER A 743 51.37 57.42 52.22
N SER A 744 52.56 57.38 51.60
CA SER A 744 53.90 57.34 52.21
C SER A 744 54.37 56.09 52.99
N SER A 745 55.71 55.93 52.96
CA SER A 745 56.60 55.21 53.89
C SER A 745 56.57 53.66 54.00
N GLU A 746 57.55 53.07 53.30
CA GLU A 746 58.62 52.19 53.84
C GLU A 746 58.42 50.69 54.13
N SER A 747 59.43 49.95 53.63
CA SER A 747 59.91 48.61 54.02
C SER A 747 59.10 47.36 53.58
N ARG A 748 59.86 46.34 53.15
CA ARG A 748 59.40 44.96 52.88
C ARG A 748 60.01 44.02 53.92
N PRO A 749 59.41 42.85 54.18
CA PRO A 749 60.09 41.64 53.71
C PRO A 749 59.15 40.55 53.15
N PHE A 750 59.76 39.41 52.79
CA PHE A 750 59.13 38.20 52.26
C PHE A 750 57.94 37.68 53.08
N PHE A 751 56.87 37.26 52.39
CA PHE A 751 56.41 35.86 52.45
C PHE A 751 55.67 35.46 51.17
N SER A 752 55.38 34.17 51.00
CA SER A 752 54.82 33.59 49.76
C SER A 752 53.51 32.84 50.00
N ARG A 753 52.69 32.73 48.94
CA ARG A 753 51.54 31.81 48.76
C ARG A 753 50.38 31.91 49.77
N LEU A 754 49.20 32.34 49.29
CA LEU A 754 47.96 31.55 49.37
C LEU A 754 46.88 32.09 48.40
N LEU A 755 45.84 31.27 48.11
CA LEU A 755 44.54 31.62 47.51
C LEU A 755 44.57 32.46 46.18
N ARG A 756 44.41 31.90 44.98
CA ARG A 756 43.18 31.22 44.48
C ARG A 756 43.44 30.39 43.20
N PRO A 757 43.13 29.08 43.19
CA PRO A 757 42.37 28.46 42.11
C PRO A 757 40.85 28.78 42.33
N THR A 758 39.86 28.47 41.48
CA THR A 758 39.77 27.46 40.40
C THR A 758 38.73 27.92 39.35
N LEU A 759 39.12 28.33 38.12
CA LEU A 759 38.11 28.56 37.05
C LEU A 759 38.60 28.38 35.60
N ILE A 760 39.62 27.55 35.35
CA ILE A 760 40.00 27.14 33.99
C ILE A 760 40.17 25.62 33.94
N ARG A 761 39.13 24.88 33.50
CA ARG A 761 39.30 23.46 33.14
C ARG A 761 38.35 22.86 32.07
N ASN A 762 37.20 23.46 31.78
CA ASN A 762 36.18 22.84 30.90
C ASN A 762 36.16 23.30 29.42
N LEU A 763 37.16 24.07 28.95
CA LEU A 763 37.24 24.54 27.55
C LEU A 763 38.58 24.22 26.84
N ARG A 764 39.11 23.01 27.03
CA ARG A 764 40.24 22.47 26.23
C ARG A 764 40.15 20.96 26.00
N GLN A 765 39.23 20.49 25.15
CA GLN A 765 39.34 19.13 24.60
C GLN A 765 38.73 18.87 23.21
N ILE A 766 38.61 19.89 22.34
CA ILE A 766 38.40 19.69 20.90
C ILE A 766 39.37 20.56 20.10
N THR A 767 40.48 19.98 19.64
CA THR A 767 41.08 20.12 18.29
C THR A 767 42.50 19.52 18.21
N LYS A 768 42.84 18.97 17.02
CA LYS A 768 44.17 18.55 16.52
C LYS A 768 44.86 17.35 17.18
N ARG A 769 45.03 16.27 16.41
CA ARG A 769 46.30 15.66 15.94
C ARG A 769 46.00 14.44 15.03
N ASP A 770 46.83 14.00 14.08
CA ASP A 770 48.19 14.37 13.62
C ASP A 770 48.34 14.17 12.08
N GLU A 771 49.44 14.64 11.47
CA GLU A 771 49.95 14.20 10.14
C GLU A 771 51.00 13.08 10.29
N PRO A 772 51.51 12.44 9.20
CA PRO A 772 52.83 12.87 8.68
C PRO A 772 53.19 12.64 7.18
N ARG A 773 53.70 13.71 6.52
CA ARG A 773 54.92 13.82 5.66
C ARG A 773 55.45 12.69 4.72
N ASN A 774 55.75 13.10 3.47
CA ASN A 774 56.96 12.80 2.63
C ASN A 774 57.20 11.35 2.09
N GLN A 775 57.88 11.08 0.94
CA GLN A 775 58.53 11.91 -0.13
C GLN A 775 58.73 11.09 -1.44
N ARG A 776 58.99 11.77 -2.58
CA ARG A 776 59.64 11.29 -3.85
C ARG A 776 58.83 10.34 -4.78
N ASP A 777 59.05 10.27 -6.10
CA ASP A 777 60.00 10.93 -7.04
C ASP A 777 59.29 11.58 -8.28
N ALA A 778 60.02 12.02 -9.33
CA ALA A 778 59.56 13.02 -10.33
C ALA A 778 59.67 12.62 -11.84
N VAL A 779 59.41 13.60 -12.74
CA VAL A 779 59.40 13.60 -14.25
C VAL A 779 58.08 13.05 -14.85
N SER A 780 57.46 13.57 -15.94
CA SER A 780 57.72 14.62 -16.96
C SER A 780 56.52 15.60 -17.03
N VAL A 781 56.63 16.93 -17.17
CA VAL A 781 56.97 17.81 -18.33
C VAL A 781 56.14 17.59 -19.61
N GLY A 782 55.39 18.63 -20.04
CA GLY A 782 54.60 18.68 -21.28
C GLY A 782 53.78 19.97 -21.48
N ASN A 783 54.42 21.15 -21.61
CA ASN A 783 53.75 22.46 -21.79
C ASN A 783 53.67 22.91 -23.27
N VAL A 784 52.48 23.31 -23.72
CA VAL A 784 52.20 24.36 -24.75
C VAL A 784 50.82 24.94 -24.34
N LYS A 785 50.69 26.16 -23.79
CA LYS A 785 50.69 27.51 -24.45
C LYS A 785 49.46 27.71 -25.37
N GLU A 786 48.52 28.62 -25.01
CA GLU A 786 48.37 30.00 -25.54
C GLU A 786 47.24 30.04 -26.62
N ASP A 787 46.37 31.05 -26.80
CA ASP A 787 46.26 32.44 -26.27
C ASP A 787 44.79 32.92 -26.03
N GLU A 788 44.65 34.00 -25.25
CA GLU A 788 43.90 35.29 -25.42
C GLU A 788 42.72 35.45 -26.46
N GLU A 789 41.77 36.42 -26.41
CA GLU A 789 41.53 37.61 -25.55
C GLU A 789 40.05 38.14 -25.57
N TYR A 790 39.61 38.77 -24.45
CA TYR A 790 38.85 40.04 -24.28
C TYR A 790 37.41 40.40 -24.82
N ILE A 791 36.62 41.04 -23.90
CA ILE A 791 35.73 42.25 -24.04
C ILE A 791 34.45 42.18 -24.94
N THR A 792 33.29 42.82 -24.68
CA THR A 792 32.61 43.45 -23.50
C THR A 792 31.12 43.67 -23.82
N ALA A 793 30.26 43.78 -22.79
CA ALA A 793 28.81 43.97 -22.89
C ALA A 793 28.32 45.33 -23.46
N ARG A 794 27.05 45.35 -23.93
CA ARG A 794 26.14 46.50 -23.73
C ARG A 794 24.65 46.11 -23.78
N ALA A 795 23.77 47.01 -23.35
CA ALA A 795 22.32 46.81 -23.26
C ALA A 795 21.52 48.10 -23.57
N ALA A 796 20.19 47.93 -23.66
CA ALA A 796 19.11 48.92 -23.48
C ALA A 796 18.68 49.85 -24.65
N LEU A 797 17.43 50.35 -24.50
CA LEU A 797 16.70 51.34 -25.33
C LEU A 797 16.20 50.77 -26.69
N ASN A 798 15.05 51.13 -27.29
CA ASN A 798 13.93 52.06 -26.97
C ASN A 798 12.73 51.70 -27.90
N SER A 799 11.47 52.16 -27.80
CA SER A 799 10.63 52.82 -26.76
C SER A 799 9.19 53.04 -27.31
N SER A 800 8.23 53.47 -26.47
CA SER A 800 6.85 53.93 -26.80
C SER A 800 5.86 52.86 -27.35
N SER A 801 4.56 52.75 -27.02
CA SER A 801 3.54 53.51 -26.27
C SER A 801 2.47 54.26 -27.10
N THR A 802 1.23 53.74 -27.11
CA THR A 802 -0.01 54.53 -27.19
C THR A 802 -1.16 53.79 -26.52
N THR A 803 -1.96 54.52 -25.72
CA THR A 803 -3.22 54.07 -25.11
C THR A 803 -4.42 54.44 -26.00
N GLY A 804 -5.54 53.72 -25.87
CA GLY A 804 -6.79 54.11 -26.51
C GLY A 804 -7.99 53.30 -25.99
N ASP A 805 -8.85 53.94 -25.20
CA ASP A 805 -10.12 53.37 -24.75
C ASP A 805 -11.16 53.31 -25.89
N GLY A 806 -11.97 52.26 -25.90
CA GLY A 806 -13.07 52.07 -26.86
C GLY A 806 -14.09 51.07 -26.33
N ASN A 807 -15.31 51.53 -26.03
CA ASN A 807 -16.39 50.76 -25.42
C ASN A 807 -17.59 50.66 -26.41
N VAL A 808 -18.66 49.94 -26.01
CA VAL A 808 -20.03 50.01 -26.57
C VAL A 808 -20.40 49.05 -27.73
N VAL A 809 -21.00 47.91 -27.34
CA VAL A 809 -22.30 47.34 -27.83
C VAL A 809 -22.38 46.47 -29.12
N ALA A 810 -23.38 45.57 -29.07
CA ALA A 810 -24.12 44.87 -30.14
C ALA A 810 -23.64 43.49 -30.65
N SER A 811 -24.50 42.52 -30.36
CA SER A 811 -24.68 41.23 -31.03
C SER A 811 -25.08 41.33 -32.52
N SER A 812 -24.62 40.39 -33.36
CA SER A 812 -25.50 39.68 -34.30
C SER A 812 -24.86 38.45 -34.97
N THR A 813 -25.64 37.36 -35.02
CA THR A 813 -25.66 36.21 -35.95
C THR A 813 -24.83 36.24 -37.26
N GLY A 814 -24.23 35.08 -37.61
CA GLY A 814 -23.70 34.73 -38.95
C GLY A 814 -22.30 34.10 -38.85
N SER A 815 -21.98 32.83 -39.16
CA SER A 815 -22.42 31.82 -40.15
C SER A 815 -21.62 31.84 -41.47
N LEU A 816 -21.16 30.64 -41.86
CA LEU A 816 -20.57 30.20 -43.16
C LEU A 816 -19.07 30.42 -43.47
N ARG A 817 -18.37 29.27 -43.58
CA ARG A 817 -17.48 28.80 -44.69
C ARG A 817 -15.96 29.10 -44.72
N LEU A 818 -15.23 27.97 -44.58
CA LEU A 818 -14.30 27.33 -45.54
C LEU A 818 -13.05 28.07 -46.08
N ALA A 819 -11.95 27.31 -46.05
CA ALA A 819 -10.68 27.46 -46.78
C ALA A 819 -9.78 28.63 -46.32
N ASP A 820 -8.45 28.49 -46.37
CA ASP A 820 -7.66 27.31 -46.80
C ASP A 820 -7.25 26.38 -45.63
#